data_AF-A0A5Q0GNE1-F1
#
_entry.id   AF-A0A5Q0GNE1-F1
#
_cell.length_a   1.000
_cell.length_b   1.000
_cell.length_c   1.000
_cell.angle_alpha   90.00
_cell.angle_beta   90.00
_cell.angle_gamma   90.00
#
_symmetry.space_group_name_H-M   'P 1'
#
loop_
_entity.id
_entity.type
_entity.pdbx_description
1 polymer ?
#
loop_
_entity_poly.entity_id
_entity_poly.type
_entity_poly.pdbx_seq_one_letter_code
_entity_poly.pdbx_strand_id
1 'polypeptide(L)'
;MSKQLGNPIVRLILGLKQWLSRGRRELITASVVLVCVLILRSIGLLQSVELSALDQFFRLRPNEQPDNRITIVAIDEASLHKGFPIPDGIIANLLKKLQANQPRVIGLDIYRDLPTKDGHENLVDTYKTIPNLVGTQLLSNDKSYKVAPPPQLNSQQIGFNNLLYDPDGKVRRILLYWHIGENYYESFALKLALLYLKSEKVFPRKAANNPEYLQLGKSVFPRFEQNDGAYVRADDKGTQILSNFPKPGCRNSSLDSCGFQKVSMLDVLDDKVPRSWIEDRIVLIGSTAPSLQDFVFIPYSSRWMRAAKPVAGIELQAYFISQLISAALEGRPVLKVWSDFWEYLWIFAWSYLGAVAAWRIRGKIPNIVAIFVACCLLFLSAYLAFLSGWWIPLVPALLTLVGSVIWMINYLAHMQEELKRSKEFLQQVIDTIADPIFVKNEQHQWIVLNKAYCRFIGYPESFLVEKSDVDFFPKHEADVFRQQDELVFDTQKPQENEEEFTDAYGKTHLIATKRSLHKDAAGNLFLVGVIRDITQRKLMEEELKRTAAELFRSNNELKLKEDHLRYLAYHDALTGLPNRKYFAEQLYESINWAKDNNFSLGLLFIDLDGFKQVNDSLGHEMGDRLLVVIAQRLSNSLRASDTVARLGGDEFTVILQAIPNVQVAAKVAEKILANITEPIVLNGCTTKVSVSIGISIYPETSLDPDTLLKKADAAMYRAKHLGKNRFELADRGNTES
;
A
#
# COMPACT_ATOMS: atom_id res chain seq x y z
N MET A 1 3.23 -40.38 26.87
CA MET A 1 1.75 -40.39 26.83
C MET A 1 1.23 -38.96 26.91
N SER A 2 0.18 -38.66 26.13
CA SER A 2 -0.66 -37.44 26.19
C SER A 2 -0.09 -36.12 25.64
N LYS A 3 -0.25 -35.89 24.32
CA LYS A 3 -1.00 -34.75 23.72
C LYS A 3 -0.79 -34.70 22.19
N GLN A 4 -1.41 -35.64 21.48
CA GLN A 4 -1.76 -35.48 20.07
C GLN A 4 -3.28 -35.58 19.97
N LEU A 5 -3.95 -34.44 19.90
CA LEU A 5 -5.32 -34.32 19.41
C LEU A 5 -5.52 -32.87 18.99
N GLY A 6 -4.88 -32.52 17.87
CA GLY A 6 -5.23 -31.34 17.08
C GLY A 6 -6.64 -31.56 16.56
N ASN A 7 -7.60 -30.90 17.19
CA ASN A 7 -9.03 -31.04 16.95
C ASN A 7 -9.35 -30.86 15.44
N PRO A 8 -9.91 -31.86 14.73
CA PRO A 8 -10.18 -31.79 13.28
C PRO A 8 -11.11 -30.61 12.92
N ILE A 9 -11.92 -30.17 13.87
CA ILE A 9 -12.80 -29.00 13.77
C ILE A 9 -11.99 -27.69 13.65
N VAL A 10 -10.84 -27.57 14.32
CA VAL A 10 -9.99 -26.37 14.25
C VAL A 10 -9.26 -26.29 12.91
N ARG A 11 -8.84 -27.43 12.33
CA ARG A 11 -8.32 -27.47 10.94
C ARG A 11 -9.40 -27.16 9.92
N LEU A 12 -10.64 -27.63 10.13
CA LEU A 12 -11.77 -27.33 9.26
C LEU A 12 -12.15 -25.84 9.31
N ILE A 13 -12.16 -25.23 10.49
CA ILE A 13 -12.47 -23.81 10.70
C ILE A 13 -11.34 -22.92 10.16
N LEU A 14 -10.07 -23.27 10.37
CA LEU A 14 -8.93 -22.55 9.77
C LEU A 14 -8.92 -22.68 8.24
N GLY A 15 -9.26 -23.87 7.71
CA GLY A 15 -9.46 -24.11 6.29
C GLY A 15 -10.61 -23.28 5.72
N LEU A 16 -11.74 -23.20 6.41
CA LEU A 16 -12.89 -22.36 6.04
C LEU A 16 -12.55 -20.87 6.09
N LYS A 17 -11.80 -20.42 7.10
CA LYS A 17 -11.41 -19.01 7.28
C LYS A 17 -10.38 -18.58 6.23
N GLN A 18 -9.42 -19.45 5.88
CA GLN A 18 -8.52 -19.24 4.73
C GLN A 18 -9.25 -19.32 3.39
N TRP A 19 -10.25 -20.20 3.24
CA TRP A 19 -11.07 -20.31 2.03
C TRP A 19 -11.96 -19.06 1.86
N LEU A 20 -12.60 -18.58 2.93
CA LEU A 20 -13.36 -17.33 2.98
C LEU A 20 -12.49 -16.10 2.71
N SER A 21 -11.26 -16.03 3.25
CA SER A 21 -10.34 -14.92 2.95
C SER A 21 -9.81 -14.95 1.51
N ARG A 22 -9.64 -16.15 0.93
CA ARG A 22 -9.20 -16.34 -0.47
C ARG A 22 -10.32 -15.98 -1.46
N GLY A 23 -11.55 -16.46 -1.22
CA GLY A 23 -12.71 -16.15 -2.06
C GLY A 23 -13.15 -14.68 -2.00
N ARG A 24 -12.81 -13.96 -0.92
CA ARG A 24 -13.20 -12.55 -0.77
C ARG A 24 -12.67 -11.65 -1.89
N ARG A 25 -11.44 -11.87 -2.37
CA ARG A 25 -10.85 -11.05 -3.45
C ARG A 25 -11.52 -11.33 -4.80
N GLU A 26 -11.67 -12.61 -5.13
CA GLU A 26 -12.33 -13.07 -6.35
C GLU A 26 -13.77 -12.53 -6.43
N LEU A 27 -14.52 -12.60 -5.32
CA LEU A 27 -15.88 -12.08 -5.23
C LEU A 27 -15.95 -10.56 -5.36
N ILE A 28 -15.03 -9.81 -4.75
CA ILE A 28 -14.98 -8.35 -4.87
C ILE A 28 -14.71 -7.96 -6.33
N THR A 29 -13.68 -8.53 -6.95
CA THR A 29 -13.35 -8.26 -8.35
C THR A 29 -14.52 -8.61 -9.27
N ALA A 30 -15.10 -9.81 -9.11
CA ALA A 30 -16.22 -10.25 -9.94
C ALA A 30 -17.44 -9.33 -9.80
N SER A 31 -17.72 -8.86 -8.57
CA SER A 31 -18.83 -7.95 -8.27
C SER A 31 -18.61 -6.54 -8.84
N VAL A 32 -17.41 -5.98 -8.70
CA VAL A 32 -17.08 -4.65 -9.26
C VAL A 32 -17.21 -4.66 -10.77
N VAL A 33 -16.61 -5.67 -11.43
CA VAL A 33 -16.67 -5.80 -12.89
C VAL A 33 -18.10 -6.04 -13.36
N LEU A 34 -18.88 -6.86 -12.64
CA LEU A 34 -20.31 -7.05 -12.91
C LEU A 34 -21.04 -5.71 -12.88
N VAL A 35 -20.91 -4.94 -11.79
CA VAL A 35 -21.61 -3.65 -11.64
C VAL A 35 -21.27 -2.71 -12.78
N CYS A 36 -19.99 -2.60 -13.15
CA CYS A 36 -19.58 -1.78 -14.29
C CYS A 36 -20.26 -2.22 -15.60
N VAL A 37 -20.28 -3.52 -15.89
CA VAL A 37 -20.91 -4.04 -17.12
C VAL A 37 -22.43 -3.90 -17.08
N LEU A 38 -23.08 -4.07 -15.93
CA LEU A 38 -24.52 -3.86 -15.78
C LEU A 38 -24.90 -2.39 -15.94
N ILE A 39 -24.06 -1.44 -15.53
CA ILE A 39 -24.24 -0.01 -15.82
C ILE A 39 -24.19 0.23 -17.34
N LEU A 40 -23.20 -0.33 -18.04
CA LEU A 40 -23.10 -0.22 -19.51
C LEU A 40 -24.31 -0.85 -20.21
N ARG A 41 -24.83 -1.96 -19.66
CA ARG A 41 -26.02 -2.63 -20.15
C ARG A 41 -27.28 -1.78 -19.95
N SER A 42 -27.51 -1.23 -18.76
CA SER A 42 -28.74 -0.49 -18.44
C SER A 42 -28.89 0.83 -19.20
N ILE A 43 -27.79 1.43 -19.65
CA ILE A 43 -27.81 2.62 -20.52
C ILE A 43 -27.93 2.27 -22.02
N GLY A 44 -27.89 0.98 -22.39
CA GLY A 44 -28.08 0.51 -23.76
C GLY A 44 -26.81 0.47 -24.63
N LEU A 45 -25.62 0.74 -24.10
CA LEU A 45 -24.37 0.73 -24.88
C LEU A 45 -24.03 -0.66 -25.44
N LEU A 46 -24.49 -1.73 -24.80
CA LEU A 46 -24.24 -3.10 -25.23
C LEU A 46 -25.31 -3.66 -26.18
N GLN A 47 -26.44 -2.97 -26.34
CA GLN A 47 -27.62 -3.48 -27.07
C GLN A 47 -27.28 -3.84 -28.53
N SER A 48 -26.66 -2.93 -29.28
CA SER A 48 -26.34 -3.15 -30.70
C SER A 48 -25.38 -4.31 -30.93
N VAL A 49 -24.42 -4.51 -30.02
CA VAL A 49 -23.42 -5.58 -30.12
C VAL A 49 -24.07 -6.94 -29.80
N GLU A 50 -24.93 -6.99 -28.79
CA GLU A 50 -25.67 -8.20 -28.41
C GLU A 50 -26.69 -8.60 -29.49
N LEU A 51 -27.40 -7.65 -30.10
CA LEU A 51 -28.29 -7.92 -31.25
C LEU A 51 -27.51 -8.43 -32.46
N SER A 52 -26.31 -7.90 -32.71
CA SER A 52 -25.42 -8.41 -33.75
C SER A 52 -24.93 -9.83 -33.45
N ALA A 53 -24.66 -10.15 -32.18
CA ALA A 53 -24.32 -11.50 -31.74
C ALA A 53 -25.49 -12.47 -31.94
N LEU A 54 -26.73 -12.07 -31.63
CA LEU A 54 -27.94 -12.83 -31.94
C LEU A 54 -28.06 -13.11 -33.45
N ASP A 55 -27.77 -12.11 -34.31
CA ASP A 55 -27.78 -12.32 -35.75
C ASP A 55 -26.72 -13.32 -36.22
N GLN A 56 -25.56 -13.38 -35.55
CA GLN A 56 -24.57 -14.43 -35.82
C GLN A 56 -25.12 -15.81 -35.48
N PHE A 57 -25.85 -15.96 -34.37
CA PHE A 57 -26.48 -17.23 -34.03
C PHE A 57 -27.49 -17.68 -35.08
N PHE A 58 -28.32 -16.78 -35.60
CA PHE A 58 -29.18 -17.09 -36.75
C PHE A 58 -28.36 -17.58 -37.94
N ARG A 59 -27.31 -16.85 -38.34
CA ARG A 59 -26.46 -17.23 -39.48
C ARG A 59 -25.78 -18.60 -39.31
N LEU A 60 -25.32 -18.90 -38.10
CA LEU A 60 -24.64 -20.16 -37.78
C LEU A 60 -25.59 -21.35 -37.64
N ARG A 61 -26.90 -21.13 -37.51
CA ARG A 61 -27.89 -22.21 -37.41
C ARG A 61 -27.77 -23.21 -38.57
N PRO A 62 -28.06 -24.50 -38.37
CA PRO A 62 -28.22 -25.46 -39.45
C PRO A 62 -29.38 -25.10 -40.40
N ASN A 63 -29.34 -25.55 -41.65
CA ASN A 63 -30.45 -25.34 -42.58
C ASN A 63 -31.66 -26.17 -42.15
N GLU A 64 -32.84 -25.56 -42.15
CA GLU A 64 -34.12 -26.21 -41.91
C GLU A 64 -34.76 -26.61 -43.26
N GLN A 65 -35.63 -27.62 -43.25
CA GLN A 65 -36.35 -28.02 -44.47
C GLN A 65 -37.23 -26.87 -44.98
N PRO A 66 -37.32 -26.64 -46.31
CA PRO A 66 -38.20 -25.61 -46.86
C PRO A 66 -39.65 -25.81 -46.44
N ASP A 67 -40.30 -24.74 -45.97
CA ASP A 67 -41.71 -24.78 -45.62
C ASP A 67 -42.56 -24.84 -46.89
N ASN A 68 -43.18 -25.99 -47.13
CA ASN A 68 -44.02 -26.22 -48.30
C ASN A 68 -45.49 -25.81 -48.06
N ARG A 69 -45.86 -25.37 -46.86
CA ARG A 69 -47.24 -24.92 -46.58
C ARG A 69 -47.52 -23.52 -47.13
N ILE A 70 -46.47 -22.77 -47.51
CA ILE A 70 -46.59 -21.37 -47.95
C ILE A 70 -46.05 -21.23 -49.38
N THR A 71 -46.86 -20.62 -50.24
CA THR A 71 -46.49 -20.22 -51.60
C THR A 71 -46.67 -18.72 -51.77
N ILE A 72 -45.64 -18.05 -52.27
CA ILE A 72 -45.64 -16.62 -52.56
C ILE A 72 -45.91 -16.44 -54.06
N VAL A 73 -46.99 -15.72 -54.37
CA VAL A 73 -47.28 -15.18 -55.69
C VAL A 73 -46.63 -13.80 -55.76
N ALA A 74 -45.48 -13.76 -56.41
CA ALA A 74 -44.63 -12.61 -56.55
C ALA A 74 -45.19 -11.63 -57.60
N ILE A 75 -45.46 -10.40 -57.17
CA ILE A 75 -45.59 -9.25 -58.06
C ILE A 75 -44.16 -8.77 -58.34
N ASP A 76 -43.58 -9.34 -59.38
CA ASP A 76 -42.25 -9.03 -59.89
C ASP A 76 -42.27 -7.83 -60.86
N GLU A 77 -41.09 -7.41 -61.33
CA GLU A 77 -40.98 -6.27 -62.27
C GLU A 77 -41.77 -6.51 -63.56
N ALA A 78 -41.82 -7.76 -64.03
CA ALA A 78 -42.58 -8.14 -65.22
C ALA A 78 -44.09 -7.93 -65.03
N SER A 79 -44.59 -8.23 -63.83
CA SER A 79 -45.99 -8.03 -63.45
C SER A 79 -46.40 -6.55 -63.45
N LEU A 80 -45.48 -5.65 -63.09
CA LEU A 80 -45.74 -4.20 -63.05
C LEU A 80 -45.92 -3.58 -64.45
N HIS A 81 -45.43 -4.22 -65.51
CA HIS A 81 -45.70 -3.78 -66.89
C HIS A 81 -47.17 -3.88 -67.30
N LYS A 82 -48.00 -4.63 -66.56
CA LYS A 82 -49.47 -4.66 -66.76
C LYS A 82 -50.18 -3.44 -66.17
N GLY A 83 -49.45 -2.54 -65.50
CA GLY A 83 -49.94 -1.31 -64.88
C GLY A 83 -49.61 -1.22 -63.39
N PHE A 84 -49.33 -0.01 -62.90
CA PHE A 84 -49.12 0.27 -61.49
C PHE A 84 -49.88 1.55 -61.06
N PRO A 85 -50.72 1.50 -60.00
CA PRO A 85 -51.18 0.31 -59.29
C PRO A 85 -51.82 -0.72 -60.24
N ILE A 86 -51.69 -2.02 -59.93
CA ILE A 86 -52.24 -3.09 -60.78
C ILE A 86 -53.76 -2.88 -60.94
N PRO A 87 -54.35 -2.97 -62.14
CA PRO A 87 -55.81 -2.84 -62.30
C PRO A 87 -56.62 -3.82 -61.42
N ASP A 88 -57.74 -3.36 -60.86
CA ASP A 88 -58.59 -4.14 -59.95
C ASP A 88 -59.09 -5.44 -60.62
N GLY A 89 -59.42 -5.37 -61.92
CA GLY A 89 -59.84 -6.54 -62.70
C GLY A 89 -58.77 -7.64 -62.83
N ILE A 90 -57.47 -7.28 -62.85
CA ILE A 90 -56.38 -8.26 -62.89
C ILE A 90 -56.25 -8.96 -61.54
N ILE A 91 -56.34 -8.22 -60.43
CA ILE A 91 -56.33 -8.80 -59.08
C ILE A 91 -57.55 -9.71 -58.88
N ALA A 92 -58.73 -9.28 -59.32
CA ALA A 92 -59.93 -10.12 -59.26
C ALA A 92 -59.75 -11.44 -60.04
N ASN A 93 -59.20 -11.39 -61.25
CA ASN A 93 -58.91 -12.58 -62.04
C ASN A 93 -57.87 -13.49 -61.36
N LEU A 94 -56.79 -12.92 -60.84
CA LEU A 94 -55.77 -13.64 -60.08
C LEU A 94 -56.38 -14.39 -58.90
N LEU A 95 -57.18 -13.70 -58.08
CA LEU A 95 -57.84 -14.28 -56.91
C LEU A 95 -58.81 -15.40 -57.30
N LYS A 96 -59.60 -15.23 -58.37
CA LYS A 96 -60.50 -16.28 -58.89
C LYS A 96 -59.72 -17.52 -59.34
N LYS A 97 -58.61 -17.35 -60.06
CA LYS A 97 -57.74 -18.44 -60.52
C LYS A 97 -57.06 -19.18 -59.36
N LEU A 98 -56.57 -18.43 -58.37
CA LEU A 98 -56.01 -19.03 -57.15
C LEU A 98 -57.08 -19.81 -56.41
N GLN A 99 -58.27 -19.24 -56.19
CA GLN A 99 -59.37 -19.90 -55.49
C GLN A 99 -59.87 -21.16 -56.21
N ALA A 100 -59.86 -21.20 -57.55
CA ALA A 100 -60.20 -22.40 -58.32
C ALA A 100 -59.31 -23.61 -57.99
N ASN A 101 -58.08 -23.36 -57.51
CA ASN A 101 -57.14 -24.39 -57.06
C ASN A 101 -57.25 -24.73 -55.56
N GLN A 102 -58.28 -24.24 -54.88
CA GLN A 102 -58.62 -24.57 -53.48
C GLN A 102 -57.46 -24.38 -52.46
N PRO A 103 -56.87 -23.17 -52.34
CA PRO A 103 -55.93 -22.86 -51.28
C PRO A 103 -56.65 -22.82 -49.93
N ARG A 104 -55.93 -23.12 -48.85
CA ARG A 104 -56.52 -22.99 -47.50
C ARG A 104 -56.83 -21.55 -47.15
N VAL A 105 -55.88 -20.65 -47.41
CA VAL A 105 -56.00 -19.22 -47.11
C VAL A 105 -55.24 -18.43 -48.16
N ILE A 106 -55.80 -17.29 -48.58
CA ILE A 106 -55.14 -16.33 -49.48
C ILE A 106 -54.88 -15.05 -48.70
N GLY A 107 -53.62 -14.61 -48.66
CA GLY A 107 -53.20 -13.32 -48.13
C GLY A 107 -52.90 -12.36 -49.26
N LEU A 108 -53.54 -11.19 -49.27
CA LEU A 108 -53.29 -10.11 -50.22
C LEU A 108 -52.57 -8.96 -49.50
N ASP A 109 -51.23 -8.94 -49.62
CA ASP A 109 -50.35 -7.90 -49.09
C ASP A 109 -50.14 -6.79 -50.12
N ILE A 110 -51.24 -6.09 -50.41
CA ILE A 110 -51.28 -4.92 -51.28
C ILE A 110 -52.27 -3.94 -50.68
N TYR A 111 -51.82 -2.72 -50.43
CA TYR A 111 -52.71 -1.66 -49.96
C TYR A 111 -53.69 -1.24 -51.06
N ARG A 112 -54.99 -1.29 -50.75
CA ARG A 112 -56.13 -1.10 -51.66
C ARG A 112 -57.24 -0.32 -50.98
N ASP A 113 -56.92 0.84 -50.42
CA ASP A 113 -57.88 1.75 -49.78
C ASP A 113 -58.73 2.52 -50.79
N LEU A 114 -58.21 2.74 -52.01
CA LEU A 114 -58.88 3.44 -53.11
C LEU A 114 -59.14 2.51 -54.30
N PRO A 115 -60.25 2.71 -55.04
CA PRO A 115 -60.52 1.97 -56.28
C PRO A 115 -59.46 2.30 -57.33
N THR A 116 -59.07 1.31 -58.13
CA THR A 116 -58.13 1.51 -59.25
C THR A 116 -58.83 1.35 -60.59
N LYS A 117 -58.16 1.74 -61.69
CA LYS A 117 -58.74 1.70 -63.03
C LYS A 117 -59.12 0.25 -63.41
N ASP A 118 -60.28 0.13 -64.07
CA ASP A 118 -60.84 -1.09 -64.67
C ASP A 118 -61.09 -2.28 -63.71
N GLY A 119 -62.36 -2.70 -63.61
CA GLY A 119 -62.76 -3.94 -62.94
C GLY A 119 -62.95 -3.88 -61.42
N HIS A 120 -63.16 -2.69 -60.83
CA HIS A 120 -63.40 -2.52 -59.39
C HIS A 120 -64.58 -3.37 -58.87
N GLU A 121 -65.70 -3.37 -59.59
CA GLU A 121 -66.88 -4.16 -59.21
C GLU A 121 -66.58 -5.66 -59.15
N ASN A 122 -65.76 -6.18 -60.09
CA ASN A 122 -65.33 -7.57 -60.09
C ASN A 122 -64.48 -7.90 -58.86
N LEU A 123 -63.62 -6.98 -58.43
CA LEU A 123 -62.79 -7.16 -57.24
C LEU A 123 -63.64 -7.13 -55.97
N VAL A 124 -64.60 -6.21 -55.88
CA VAL A 124 -65.57 -6.15 -54.77
C VAL A 124 -66.39 -7.43 -54.67
N ASP A 125 -66.87 -7.97 -55.78
CA ASP A 125 -67.57 -9.26 -55.82
C ASP A 125 -66.64 -10.40 -55.37
N THR A 126 -65.37 -10.36 -55.80
CA THR A 126 -64.36 -11.34 -55.41
C THR A 126 -64.09 -11.32 -53.90
N TYR A 127 -64.03 -10.14 -53.29
CA TYR A 127 -63.87 -10.00 -51.83
C TYR A 127 -65.02 -10.62 -51.04
N LYS A 128 -66.25 -10.51 -51.55
CA LYS A 128 -67.44 -11.09 -50.93
C LYS A 128 -67.54 -12.61 -51.14
N THR A 129 -67.06 -13.13 -52.27
CA THR A 129 -67.20 -14.54 -52.66
C THR A 129 -66.07 -15.44 -52.16
N ILE A 130 -64.90 -14.89 -51.82
CA ILE A 130 -63.75 -15.65 -51.32
C ILE A 130 -63.59 -15.45 -49.80
N PRO A 131 -64.20 -16.31 -48.95
CA PRO A 131 -64.23 -16.11 -47.49
C PRO A 131 -62.87 -16.36 -46.81
N ASN A 132 -61.96 -17.09 -47.47
CA ASN A 132 -60.61 -17.41 -47.01
C ASN A 132 -59.55 -16.38 -47.49
N LEU A 133 -59.99 -15.23 -48.00
CA LEU A 133 -59.13 -14.10 -48.34
C LEU A 133 -58.90 -13.20 -47.12
N VAL A 134 -57.66 -12.79 -46.90
CA VAL A 134 -57.29 -11.75 -45.93
C VAL A 134 -56.56 -10.63 -46.67
N GLY A 135 -57.01 -9.40 -46.52
CA GLY A 135 -56.33 -8.19 -46.99
C GLY A 135 -55.56 -7.48 -45.87
N THR A 136 -54.66 -6.60 -46.27
CA THR A 136 -53.83 -5.81 -45.37
C THR A 136 -54.38 -4.41 -45.11
N GLN A 137 -54.13 -3.90 -43.91
CA GLN A 137 -54.27 -2.48 -43.56
C GLN A 137 -52.99 -1.99 -42.87
N LEU A 138 -52.75 -0.68 -42.90
CA LEU A 138 -51.68 -0.06 -42.12
C LEU A 138 -52.30 0.79 -41.02
N LEU A 139 -52.08 0.39 -39.77
CA LEU A 139 -52.51 1.20 -38.63
C LEU A 139 -51.54 2.37 -38.47
N SER A 140 -52.05 3.53 -38.06
CA SER A 140 -51.20 4.69 -37.79
C SER A 140 -50.55 4.55 -36.42
N ASN A 141 -49.26 4.87 -36.37
CA ASN A 141 -48.53 5.21 -35.16
C ASN A 141 -47.86 6.59 -35.34
N ASP A 142 -47.12 7.08 -34.34
CA ASP A 142 -46.41 8.38 -34.38
C ASP A 142 -45.47 8.57 -35.59
N LYS A 143 -45.16 7.50 -36.35
CA LYS A 143 -44.24 7.47 -37.50
C LYS A 143 -44.87 6.95 -38.80
N SER A 144 -46.10 6.42 -38.81
CA SER A 144 -46.71 5.77 -39.97
C SER A 144 -48.06 6.38 -40.36
N TYR A 145 -48.25 6.56 -41.67
CA TYR A 145 -49.54 6.93 -42.24
C TYR A 145 -50.55 5.79 -42.09
N LYS A 146 -51.82 6.13 -41.84
CA LYS A 146 -52.92 5.17 -41.85
C LYS A 146 -53.26 4.81 -43.29
N VAL A 147 -53.34 3.53 -43.60
CA VAL A 147 -53.90 3.04 -44.87
C VAL A 147 -55.07 2.14 -44.54
N ALA A 148 -56.27 2.54 -44.98
CA ALA A 148 -57.49 1.80 -44.69
C ALA A 148 -57.51 0.45 -45.43
N PRO A 149 -58.16 -0.59 -44.88
CA PRO A 149 -58.44 -1.79 -45.64
C PRO A 149 -59.44 -1.47 -46.78
N PRO A 150 -59.52 -2.33 -47.82
CA PRO A 150 -60.61 -2.29 -48.77
C PRO A 150 -61.97 -2.27 -48.06
N PRO A 151 -62.84 -1.27 -48.30
CA PRO A 151 -64.05 -1.07 -47.50
C PRO A 151 -65.07 -2.22 -47.58
N GLN A 152 -64.93 -3.12 -48.55
CA GLN A 152 -65.81 -4.26 -48.77
C GLN A 152 -65.33 -5.55 -48.08
N LEU A 153 -64.14 -5.56 -47.46
CA LEU A 153 -63.68 -6.70 -46.66
C LEU A 153 -64.31 -6.68 -45.26
N ASN A 154 -64.70 -7.87 -44.79
CA ASN A 154 -65.12 -8.13 -43.42
C ASN A 154 -63.95 -7.91 -42.44
N SER A 155 -64.22 -7.52 -41.18
CA SER A 155 -63.21 -7.46 -40.10
C SER A 155 -62.46 -8.80 -39.87
N GLN A 156 -63.07 -9.94 -40.19
CA GLN A 156 -62.45 -11.26 -40.19
C GLN A 156 -61.54 -11.53 -41.40
N GLN A 157 -61.57 -10.69 -42.42
CA GLN A 157 -60.74 -10.75 -43.63
C GLN A 157 -59.69 -9.62 -43.64
N ILE A 158 -59.46 -8.95 -42.52
CA ILE A 158 -58.52 -7.83 -42.44
C ILE A 158 -57.49 -8.13 -41.35
N GLY A 159 -56.21 -7.91 -41.68
CA GLY A 159 -55.11 -7.92 -40.72
C GLY A 159 -54.17 -6.75 -40.94
N PHE A 160 -53.59 -6.22 -39.86
CA PHE A 160 -52.65 -5.09 -39.99
C PHE A 160 -51.24 -5.56 -40.37
N ASN A 161 -50.52 -4.77 -41.18
CA ASN A 161 -49.18 -5.09 -41.67
C ASN A 161 -48.09 -4.14 -41.11
N ASN A 162 -48.25 -3.69 -39.87
CA ASN A 162 -47.26 -2.85 -39.20
C ASN A 162 -46.00 -3.64 -38.84
N LEU A 163 -44.83 -3.05 -39.10
CA LEU A 163 -43.53 -3.63 -38.79
C LEU A 163 -42.85 -2.90 -37.63
N LEU A 164 -42.06 -3.66 -36.87
CA LEU A 164 -41.28 -3.16 -35.74
C LEU A 164 -39.80 -3.16 -36.11
N TYR A 165 -39.26 -1.98 -36.34
CA TYR A 165 -37.84 -1.78 -36.64
C TYR A 165 -37.05 -1.60 -35.35
N ASP A 166 -35.99 -2.39 -35.20
CA ASP A 166 -34.98 -2.19 -34.16
C ASP A 166 -34.07 -0.99 -34.51
N PRO A 167 -33.27 -0.48 -33.56
CA PRO A 167 -32.40 0.69 -33.80
C PRO A 167 -31.40 0.54 -34.96
N ASP A 168 -31.06 -0.69 -35.35
CA ASP A 168 -30.19 -0.99 -36.48
C ASP A 168 -30.95 -1.21 -37.80
N GLY A 169 -32.26 -0.92 -37.83
CA GLY A 169 -33.11 -0.99 -39.02
C GLY A 169 -33.57 -2.40 -39.40
N LYS A 170 -33.30 -3.42 -38.58
CA LYS A 170 -33.77 -4.79 -38.83
C LYS A 170 -35.04 -5.11 -38.07
N VAL A 171 -35.76 -6.11 -38.56
CA VAL A 171 -36.96 -6.64 -37.91
C VAL A 171 -36.62 -7.94 -37.21
N ARG A 172 -36.75 -7.96 -35.88
CA ARG A 172 -36.56 -9.15 -35.01
C ARG A 172 -37.75 -9.45 -34.11
N ARG A 173 -38.80 -8.63 -34.22
CA ARG A 173 -40.02 -8.73 -33.44
C ARG A 173 -41.22 -8.73 -34.38
N ILE A 174 -42.27 -9.41 -33.96
CA ILE A 174 -43.56 -9.44 -34.65
C ILE A 174 -44.63 -8.95 -33.68
N LEU A 175 -45.49 -8.07 -34.18
CA LEU A 175 -46.70 -7.65 -33.48
C LEU A 175 -47.83 -8.63 -33.83
N LEU A 176 -48.42 -9.26 -32.83
CA LEU A 176 -49.52 -10.23 -32.97
C LEU A 176 -50.87 -9.52 -32.86
N TYR A 177 -51.03 -8.72 -31.83
CA TYR A 177 -52.24 -7.96 -31.55
C TYR A 177 -51.91 -6.52 -31.23
N TRP A 178 -52.79 -5.61 -31.63
CA TRP A 178 -52.68 -4.19 -31.29
C TRP A 178 -54.03 -3.65 -30.82
N HIS A 179 -54.04 -3.08 -29.62
CA HIS A 179 -55.17 -2.32 -29.09
C HIS A 179 -54.95 -0.82 -29.36
N ILE A 180 -55.89 -0.20 -30.10
CA ILE A 180 -55.90 1.25 -30.35
C ILE A 180 -57.28 1.78 -29.98
N GLY A 181 -57.35 2.50 -28.85
CA GLY A 181 -58.62 2.86 -28.22
C GLY A 181 -59.36 1.59 -27.77
N GLU A 182 -60.65 1.50 -28.08
CA GLU A 182 -61.51 0.33 -27.80
C GLU A 182 -61.35 -0.80 -28.83
N ASN A 183 -60.63 -0.57 -29.94
CA ASN A 183 -60.55 -1.52 -31.03
C ASN A 183 -59.39 -2.50 -30.87
N TYR A 184 -59.67 -3.77 -31.17
CA TYR A 184 -58.71 -4.85 -31.21
C TYR A 184 -58.39 -5.25 -32.63
N TYR A 185 -57.11 -5.28 -32.98
CA TYR A 185 -56.66 -5.66 -34.30
C TYR A 185 -55.72 -6.86 -34.23
N GLU A 186 -55.82 -7.75 -35.22
CA GLU A 186 -54.94 -8.90 -35.41
C GLU A 186 -53.97 -8.60 -36.56
N SER A 187 -52.71 -9.01 -36.43
CA SER A 187 -51.75 -8.81 -37.50
C SER A 187 -52.08 -9.70 -38.70
N PHE A 188 -51.65 -9.26 -39.88
CA PHE A 188 -51.85 -9.99 -41.13
C PHE A 188 -51.30 -11.42 -41.06
N ALA A 189 -50.06 -11.58 -40.60
CA ALA A 189 -49.46 -12.89 -40.39
C ALA A 189 -50.24 -13.75 -39.38
N LEU A 190 -50.66 -13.18 -38.25
CA LEU A 190 -51.42 -13.93 -37.26
C LEU A 190 -52.78 -14.37 -37.81
N LYS A 191 -53.50 -13.48 -38.50
CA LYS A 191 -54.81 -13.77 -39.10
C LYS A 191 -54.74 -14.96 -40.04
N LEU A 192 -53.77 -14.94 -40.96
CA LEU A 192 -53.53 -16.02 -41.91
C LEU A 192 -53.14 -17.33 -41.22
N ALA A 193 -52.26 -17.26 -40.21
CA ALA A 193 -51.88 -18.43 -39.42
C ALA A 193 -53.08 -19.03 -38.67
N LEU A 194 -53.94 -18.21 -38.05
CA LEU A 194 -55.13 -18.66 -37.33
C LEU A 194 -56.16 -19.32 -38.27
N LEU A 195 -56.38 -18.77 -39.46
CA LEU A 195 -57.27 -19.36 -40.46
C LEU A 195 -56.74 -20.73 -40.95
N TYR A 196 -55.43 -20.84 -41.18
CA TYR A 196 -54.80 -22.11 -41.52
C TYR A 196 -54.94 -23.11 -40.37
N LEU A 197 -54.59 -22.72 -39.14
CA LEU A 197 -54.64 -23.57 -37.96
C LEU A 197 -56.06 -24.01 -37.57
N LYS A 198 -57.08 -23.21 -37.91
CA LYS A 198 -58.48 -23.58 -37.72
C LYS A 198 -58.85 -24.85 -38.49
N SER A 199 -58.29 -25.04 -39.69
CA SER A 199 -58.47 -26.29 -40.47
C SER A 199 -57.82 -27.51 -39.80
N GLU A 200 -56.74 -27.28 -39.04
CA GLU A 200 -56.05 -28.27 -38.21
C GLU A 200 -56.67 -28.42 -36.80
N LYS A 201 -57.86 -27.84 -36.57
CA LYS A 201 -58.57 -27.84 -35.27
C LYS A 201 -57.76 -27.21 -34.12
N VAL A 202 -56.84 -26.31 -34.44
CA VAL A 202 -56.06 -25.53 -33.48
C VAL A 202 -56.66 -24.12 -33.36
N PHE A 203 -57.04 -23.75 -32.14
CA PHE A 203 -57.66 -22.46 -31.83
C PHE A 203 -56.80 -21.66 -30.84
N PRO A 204 -56.82 -20.33 -30.90
CA PRO A 204 -56.10 -19.49 -29.95
C PRO A 204 -56.66 -19.65 -28.54
N ARG A 205 -55.78 -19.84 -27.56
CA ARG A 205 -56.11 -19.95 -26.14
C ARG A 205 -55.15 -19.09 -25.32
N LYS A 206 -55.59 -18.69 -24.12
CA LYS A 206 -54.69 -18.11 -23.12
C LYS A 206 -53.83 -19.21 -22.52
N ALA A 207 -52.55 -18.96 -22.32
CA ALA A 207 -51.65 -19.96 -21.76
C ALA A 207 -51.99 -20.26 -20.29
N ALA A 208 -51.86 -21.53 -19.88
CA ALA A 208 -52.19 -21.96 -18.52
C ALA A 208 -51.28 -21.33 -17.45
N ASN A 209 -50.03 -21.02 -17.80
CA ASN A 209 -49.04 -20.43 -16.90
C ASN A 209 -49.11 -18.90 -16.83
N ASN A 210 -49.60 -18.24 -17.87
CA ASN A 210 -49.78 -16.79 -17.90
C ASN A 210 -50.93 -16.42 -18.87
N PRO A 211 -52.06 -15.87 -18.36
CA PRO A 211 -53.19 -15.49 -19.19
C PRO A 211 -52.91 -14.43 -20.27
N GLU A 212 -51.82 -13.66 -20.13
CA GLU A 212 -51.37 -12.66 -21.12
C GLU A 212 -50.68 -13.29 -22.33
N TYR A 213 -50.27 -14.56 -22.24
CA TYR A 213 -49.55 -15.24 -23.31
C TYR A 213 -50.52 -15.97 -24.24
N LEU A 214 -50.28 -15.83 -25.54
CA LEU A 214 -50.98 -16.58 -26.57
C LEU A 214 -50.46 -18.02 -26.58
N GLN A 215 -51.37 -18.99 -26.56
CA GLN A 215 -51.08 -20.40 -26.78
C GLN A 215 -51.75 -20.86 -28.08
N LEU A 216 -50.95 -21.40 -29.00
CA LEU A 216 -51.42 -22.08 -30.21
C LEU A 216 -50.90 -23.51 -30.20
N GLY A 217 -51.81 -24.48 -30.23
CA GLY A 217 -51.45 -25.90 -30.26
C GLY A 217 -50.47 -26.28 -29.15
N LYS A 218 -49.28 -26.75 -29.54
CA LYS A 218 -48.23 -27.22 -28.63
C LYS A 218 -47.38 -26.09 -28.02
N SER A 219 -47.46 -24.86 -28.53
CA SER A 219 -46.53 -23.79 -28.17
C SER A 219 -47.19 -22.59 -27.49
N VAL A 220 -46.45 -22.03 -26.54
CA VAL A 220 -46.78 -20.78 -25.85
C VAL A 220 -45.86 -19.68 -26.36
N PHE A 221 -46.45 -18.54 -26.72
CA PHE A 221 -45.78 -17.37 -27.24
C PHE A 221 -45.70 -16.31 -26.14
N PRO A 222 -44.55 -16.17 -25.46
CA PRO A 222 -44.40 -15.19 -24.39
C PRO A 222 -44.45 -13.78 -24.97
N ARG A 223 -45.20 -12.89 -24.29
CA ARG A 223 -45.23 -11.47 -24.62
C ARG A 223 -43.87 -10.85 -24.34
N PHE A 224 -43.40 -10.05 -25.29
CA PHE A 224 -42.16 -9.28 -25.19
C PHE A 224 -42.31 -8.12 -24.20
N GLU A 225 -41.30 -7.93 -23.36
CA GLU A 225 -41.17 -6.81 -22.41
C GLU A 225 -40.04 -5.84 -22.82
N GLN A 226 -40.09 -4.60 -22.33
CA GLN A 226 -39.20 -3.51 -22.78
C GLN A 226 -37.69 -3.79 -22.64
N ASN A 227 -37.32 -4.68 -21.71
CA ASN A 227 -35.93 -5.01 -21.38
C ASN A 227 -35.58 -6.49 -21.64
N ASP A 228 -36.40 -7.21 -22.42
CA ASP A 228 -36.14 -8.61 -22.74
C ASP A 228 -34.81 -8.78 -23.48
N GLY A 229 -33.94 -9.65 -22.97
CA GLY A 229 -32.63 -9.91 -23.58
C GLY A 229 -31.80 -8.62 -23.73
N ALA A 230 -31.34 -8.31 -24.94
CA ALA A 230 -30.50 -7.13 -25.16
C ALA A 230 -31.23 -5.78 -25.15
N TYR A 231 -32.56 -5.79 -25.24
CA TYR A 231 -33.33 -4.56 -25.41
C TYR A 231 -33.28 -3.69 -24.15
N VAL A 232 -33.26 -2.37 -24.33
CA VAL A 232 -33.31 -1.41 -23.23
C VAL A 232 -34.38 -0.38 -23.54
N ARG A 233 -35.45 -0.36 -22.73
CA ARG A 233 -36.58 0.56 -22.88
C ARG A 233 -37.18 0.52 -24.30
N ALA A 234 -37.27 -0.67 -24.89
CA ALA A 234 -37.88 -0.85 -26.20
C ALA A 234 -39.40 -0.69 -26.13
N ASP A 235 -40.03 -0.29 -27.24
CA ASP A 235 -41.49 -0.22 -27.33
C ASP A 235 -42.11 -1.63 -27.20
N ASP A 236 -42.95 -1.81 -26.20
CA ASP A 236 -43.68 -3.04 -25.85
C ASP A 236 -45.21 -2.89 -26.00
N LYS A 237 -45.67 -1.86 -26.72
CA LYS A 237 -47.09 -1.66 -27.02
C LYS A 237 -47.65 -2.80 -27.88
N GLY A 238 -48.87 -3.22 -27.53
CA GLY A 238 -49.52 -4.37 -28.14
C GLY A 238 -48.88 -5.70 -27.72
N THR A 239 -49.39 -6.80 -28.25
CA THR A 239 -48.84 -8.13 -27.97
C THR A 239 -47.75 -8.42 -28.98
N GLN A 240 -46.50 -8.25 -28.57
CA GLN A 240 -45.31 -8.51 -29.38
C GLN A 240 -44.63 -9.80 -28.94
N ILE A 241 -43.92 -10.46 -29.85
CA ILE A 241 -43.05 -11.61 -29.54
C ILE A 241 -41.73 -11.51 -30.31
N LEU A 242 -40.70 -12.19 -29.81
CA LEU A 242 -39.43 -12.33 -30.53
C LEU A 242 -39.56 -13.28 -31.73
N SER A 243 -38.98 -12.88 -32.85
CA SER A 243 -39.00 -13.65 -34.10
C SER A 243 -37.87 -14.67 -34.12
N ASN A 244 -38.22 -15.94 -34.26
CA ASN A 244 -37.29 -17.06 -34.40
C ASN A 244 -37.20 -17.52 -35.87
N PHE A 245 -36.51 -16.74 -36.71
CA PHE A 245 -36.41 -17.01 -38.14
C PHE A 245 -35.74 -18.37 -38.47
N PRO A 246 -36.40 -19.27 -39.22
CA PRO A 246 -35.76 -20.48 -39.73
C PRO A 246 -34.66 -20.14 -40.72
N LYS A 247 -33.59 -20.94 -40.74
CA LYS A 247 -32.58 -20.82 -41.80
C LYS A 247 -33.09 -21.57 -43.03
N PRO A 248 -33.41 -20.87 -44.12
CA PRO A 248 -34.10 -21.51 -45.25
C PRO A 248 -33.19 -22.55 -45.91
N GLY A 249 -33.68 -23.78 -46.00
CA GLY A 249 -33.11 -24.79 -46.89
C GLY A 249 -33.28 -24.41 -48.35
N CYS A 250 -32.43 -24.98 -49.20
CA CYS A 250 -32.53 -24.83 -50.66
C CYS A 250 -33.21 -26.07 -51.24
N ARG A 251 -34.20 -25.86 -52.12
CA ARG A 251 -34.86 -26.99 -52.80
C ARG A 251 -33.92 -27.65 -53.81
N ASN A 252 -33.05 -26.86 -54.45
CA ASN A 252 -32.07 -27.31 -55.44
C ASN A 252 -30.68 -26.72 -55.10
N SER A 253 -29.65 -27.13 -55.83
CA SER A 253 -28.27 -26.61 -55.67
C SER A 253 -28.11 -25.12 -56.01
N SER A 254 -29.13 -24.49 -56.59
CA SER A 254 -29.13 -23.08 -56.95
C SER A 254 -29.47 -22.19 -55.76
N LEU A 255 -28.63 -21.18 -55.51
CA LEU A 255 -28.77 -20.22 -54.41
C LEU A 255 -30.08 -19.42 -54.44
N ASP A 256 -30.72 -19.30 -55.62
CA ASP A 256 -32.00 -18.61 -55.81
C ASP A 256 -33.23 -19.48 -55.48
N SER A 257 -33.03 -20.77 -55.22
CA SER A 257 -34.10 -21.74 -54.84
C SER A 257 -34.28 -21.91 -53.33
N CYS A 258 -33.59 -21.08 -52.54
CA CYS A 258 -33.62 -21.16 -51.08
C CYS A 258 -34.76 -20.31 -50.51
N GLY A 259 -35.56 -20.89 -49.61
CA GLY A 259 -36.70 -20.23 -48.96
C GLY A 259 -38.06 -20.74 -49.41
N PHE A 260 -39.07 -19.86 -49.36
CA PHE A 260 -40.45 -20.18 -49.70
C PHE A 260 -40.65 -20.47 -51.19
N GLN A 261 -41.73 -21.17 -51.54
CA GLN A 261 -42.08 -21.37 -52.96
C GLN A 261 -42.49 -20.02 -53.54
N LYS A 262 -41.90 -19.62 -54.67
CA LYS A 262 -42.20 -18.35 -55.35
C LYS A 262 -42.67 -18.64 -56.77
N VAL A 263 -43.76 -18.00 -57.18
CA VAL A 263 -44.32 -18.07 -58.53
C VAL A 263 -44.63 -16.65 -59.01
N SER A 264 -44.42 -16.33 -60.27
CA SER A 264 -44.80 -15.02 -60.81
C SER A 264 -46.32 -14.88 -60.86
N MET A 265 -46.85 -13.68 -60.59
CA MET A 265 -48.26 -13.38 -60.80
C MET A 265 -48.69 -13.66 -62.25
N LEU A 266 -47.83 -13.38 -63.22
CA LEU A 266 -48.10 -13.63 -64.63
C LEU A 266 -48.23 -15.14 -64.92
N ASP A 267 -47.41 -15.98 -64.31
CA ASP A 267 -47.50 -17.43 -64.50
C ASP A 267 -48.79 -18.01 -63.94
N VAL A 268 -49.31 -17.44 -62.84
CA VAL A 268 -50.64 -17.81 -62.31
C VAL A 268 -51.74 -17.37 -63.28
N LEU A 269 -51.65 -16.14 -63.81
CA LEU A 269 -52.61 -15.62 -64.79
C LEU A 269 -52.58 -16.38 -66.12
N ASP A 270 -51.45 -16.98 -66.48
CA ASP A 270 -51.27 -17.80 -67.69
C ASP A 270 -51.52 -19.31 -67.46
N ASP A 271 -51.99 -19.72 -66.28
CA ASP A 271 -52.22 -21.13 -65.89
C ASP A 271 -50.96 -22.04 -66.00
N LYS A 272 -49.77 -21.46 -65.82
CA LYS A 272 -48.48 -22.18 -65.88
C LYS A 272 -48.04 -22.78 -64.53
N VAL A 273 -48.72 -22.42 -63.45
CA VAL A 273 -48.38 -22.86 -62.08
C VAL A 273 -49.05 -24.21 -61.77
N PRO A 274 -48.29 -25.23 -61.31
CA PRO A 274 -48.88 -26.51 -60.92
C PRO A 274 -49.88 -26.36 -59.76
N ARG A 275 -51.03 -27.06 -59.85
CA ARG A 275 -52.06 -27.09 -58.80
C ARG A 275 -51.48 -27.45 -57.42
N SER A 276 -50.52 -28.37 -57.35
CA SER A 276 -49.87 -28.80 -56.11
C SER A 276 -49.12 -27.69 -55.38
N TRP A 277 -48.81 -26.57 -56.04
CA TRP A 277 -48.17 -25.40 -55.44
C TRP A 277 -49.17 -24.40 -54.85
N ILE A 278 -50.48 -24.61 -55.04
CA ILE A 278 -51.55 -23.72 -54.56
C ILE A 278 -52.52 -24.48 -53.63
N GLU A 279 -52.88 -25.70 -54.02
CA GLU A 279 -53.82 -26.55 -53.29
C GLU A 279 -53.35 -26.84 -51.87
N ASP A 280 -54.27 -26.72 -50.91
CA ASP A 280 -54.05 -26.97 -49.48
C ASP A 280 -52.98 -26.09 -48.80
N ARG A 281 -52.58 -24.99 -49.43
CA ARG A 281 -51.52 -24.09 -48.94
C ARG A 281 -52.03 -22.70 -48.54
N ILE A 282 -51.17 -21.97 -47.84
CA ILE A 282 -51.29 -20.52 -47.66
C ILE A 282 -50.66 -19.86 -48.88
N VAL A 283 -51.45 -19.08 -49.60
CA VAL A 283 -51.00 -18.34 -50.78
C VAL A 283 -50.85 -16.87 -50.40
N LEU A 284 -49.65 -16.34 -50.52
CA LEU A 284 -49.32 -14.95 -50.19
C LEU A 284 -49.06 -14.18 -51.47
N ILE A 285 -49.84 -13.12 -51.72
CA ILE A 285 -49.70 -12.27 -52.89
C ILE A 285 -49.09 -10.95 -52.41
N GLY A 286 -47.95 -10.55 -52.98
CA GLY A 286 -47.29 -9.31 -52.59
C GLY A 286 -46.12 -8.93 -53.50
N SER A 287 -45.60 -7.73 -53.29
CA SER A 287 -44.48 -7.20 -54.08
C SER A 287 -43.18 -7.95 -53.81
N THR A 288 -42.46 -8.30 -54.88
CA THR A 288 -41.03 -8.61 -54.83
C THR A 288 -40.22 -7.75 -55.81
N ALA A 289 -40.88 -6.76 -56.42
CA ALA A 289 -40.29 -5.88 -57.43
C ALA A 289 -39.34 -4.86 -56.77
N PRO A 290 -38.06 -4.77 -57.22
CA PRO A 290 -37.10 -3.79 -56.72
C PRO A 290 -37.60 -2.33 -56.77
N SER A 291 -38.41 -1.98 -57.78
CA SER A 291 -38.93 -0.62 -57.98
C SER A 291 -39.91 -0.15 -56.92
N LEU A 292 -40.58 -1.07 -56.21
CA LEU A 292 -41.57 -0.74 -55.17
C LEU A 292 -40.98 -0.53 -53.77
N GLN A 293 -39.67 -0.78 -53.60
CA GLN A 293 -38.92 -0.55 -52.35
C GLN A 293 -39.50 -1.19 -51.07
N ASP A 294 -40.33 -2.24 -51.20
CA ASP A 294 -40.86 -3.00 -50.07
C ASP A 294 -39.87 -4.08 -49.60
N PHE A 295 -38.74 -3.63 -49.05
CA PHE A 295 -37.63 -4.47 -48.61
C PHE A 295 -37.25 -4.20 -47.17
N VAL A 296 -37.01 -5.27 -46.43
CA VAL A 296 -36.72 -5.24 -44.99
C VAL A 296 -35.47 -6.04 -44.67
N PHE A 297 -34.73 -5.59 -43.67
CA PHE A 297 -33.57 -6.30 -43.17
C PHE A 297 -33.98 -7.23 -42.02
N ILE A 298 -33.53 -8.47 -42.09
CA ILE A 298 -33.71 -9.49 -41.05
C ILE A 298 -32.32 -10.01 -40.60
N PRO A 299 -32.21 -10.85 -39.56
CA PRO A 299 -30.91 -11.36 -39.09
C PRO A 299 -30.02 -12.00 -40.19
N TYR A 300 -30.63 -12.63 -41.20
CA TYR A 300 -29.93 -13.24 -42.35
C TYR A 300 -29.47 -12.24 -43.42
N SER A 301 -29.95 -11.00 -43.40
CA SER A 301 -29.66 -10.03 -44.45
C SER A 301 -28.22 -9.54 -44.41
N SER A 302 -27.62 -9.42 -43.23
CA SER A 302 -26.21 -9.03 -43.09
C SER A 302 -25.27 -10.17 -43.46
N ARG A 303 -24.29 -9.91 -44.33
CA ARG A 303 -23.28 -10.87 -44.78
C ARG A 303 -21.87 -10.39 -44.43
N TRP A 304 -21.00 -11.32 -44.07
CA TRP A 304 -19.58 -11.01 -43.86
C TRP A 304 -18.94 -10.65 -45.21
N MET A 305 -18.35 -9.45 -45.30
CA MET A 305 -17.67 -8.90 -46.50
C MET A 305 -18.52 -8.81 -47.80
N ARG A 306 -19.85 -8.86 -47.73
CA ARG A 306 -20.74 -8.66 -48.88
C ARG A 306 -21.85 -7.68 -48.54
N ALA A 307 -22.40 -7.02 -49.57
CA ALA A 307 -23.58 -6.17 -49.41
C ALA A 307 -24.72 -6.95 -48.72
N ALA A 308 -25.39 -6.28 -47.79
CA ALA A 308 -26.55 -6.84 -47.12
C ALA A 308 -27.67 -7.10 -48.16
N LYS A 309 -28.28 -8.28 -48.13
CA LYS A 309 -29.39 -8.64 -49.02
C LYS A 309 -30.69 -8.59 -48.21
N PRO A 310 -31.55 -7.57 -48.39
CA PRO A 310 -32.84 -7.54 -47.72
C PRO A 310 -33.77 -8.61 -48.29
N VAL A 311 -34.88 -8.86 -47.59
CA VAL A 311 -35.98 -9.71 -48.05
C VAL A 311 -37.18 -8.85 -48.39
N ALA A 312 -38.04 -9.30 -49.31
CA ALA A 312 -39.28 -8.58 -49.61
C ALA A 312 -40.23 -8.58 -48.39
N GLY A 313 -41.07 -7.54 -48.25
CA GLY A 313 -42.05 -7.45 -47.17
C GLY A 313 -42.94 -8.69 -47.06
N ILE A 314 -43.41 -9.21 -48.20
CA ILE A 314 -44.20 -10.45 -48.25
C ILE A 314 -43.43 -11.70 -47.81
N GLU A 315 -42.11 -11.74 -48.01
CA GLU A 315 -41.26 -12.83 -47.51
C GLU A 315 -41.11 -12.76 -45.99
N LEU A 316 -41.04 -11.56 -45.42
CA LEU A 316 -41.08 -11.38 -43.96
C LEU A 316 -42.40 -11.91 -43.37
N GLN A 317 -43.53 -11.60 -44.00
CA GLN A 317 -44.84 -12.14 -43.59
C GLN A 317 -44.87 -13.67 -43.68
N ALA A 318 -44.28 -14.26 -44.72
CA ALA A 318 -44.13 -15.71 -44.84
C ALA A 318 -43.32 -16.32 -43.68
N TYR A 319 -42.22 -15.69 -43.26
CA TYR A 319 -41.45 -16.12 -42.09
C TYR A 319 -42.25 -16.05 -40.80
N PHE A 320 -43.02 -14.99 -40.59
CA PHE A 320 -43.89 -14.82 -39.44
C PHE A 320 -44.96 -15.91 -39.37
N ILE A 321 -45.66 -16.17 -40.48
CA ILE A 321 -46.67 -17.22 -40.58
C ILE A 321 -46.04 -18.60 -40.35
N SER A 322 -44.92 -18.88 -40.99
CA SER A 322 -44.19 -20.14 -40.83
C SER A 322 -43.77 -20.38 -39.39
N GLN A 323 -43.28 -19.35 -38.68
CA GLN A 323 -42.95 -19.44 -37.26
C GLN A 323 -44.17 -19.82 -36.41
N LEU A 324 -45.31 -19.14 -36.61
CA LEU A 324 -46.53 -19.37 -35.83
C LEU A 324 -47.06 -20.80 -36.03
N ILE A 325 -47.14 -21.25 -37.28
CA ILE A 325 -47.69 -22.56 -37.63
C ILE A 325 -46.75 -23.70 -37.22
N SER A 326 -45.45 -23.57 -37.48
CA SER A 326 -44.46 -24.59 -37.08
C SER A 326 -44.41 -24.73 -35.56
N ALA A 327 -44.46 -23.62 -34.83
CA ALA A 327 -44.54 -23.67 -33.37
C ALA A 327 -45.84 -24.34 -32.90
N ALA A 328 -46.99 -24.01 -33.52
CA ALA A 328 -48.28 -24.55 -33.11
C ALA A 328 -48.44 -26.06 -33.38
N LEU A 329 -48.05 -26.53 -34.58
CA LEU A 329 -48.27 -27.90 -35.04
C LEU A 329 -47.11 -28.84 -34.67
N GLU A 330 -45.88 -28.41 -34.91
CA GLU A 330 -44.67 -29.22 -34.77
C GLU A 330 -43.98 -29.03 -33.42
N GLY A 331 -44.31 -27.97 -32.68
CA GLY A 331 -43.62 -27.64 -31.43
C GLY A 331 -42.25 -27.00 -31.65
N ARG A 332 -42.02 -26.38 -32.81
CA ARG A 332 -40.78 -25.65 -33.10
C ARG A 332 -40.55 -24.58 -32.00
N PRO A 333 -39.35 -24.53 -31.38
CA PRO A 333 -39.09 -23.60 -30.29
C PRO A 333 -39.40 -22.13 -30.67
N VAL A 334 -40.08 -21.42 -29.78
CA VAL A 334 -40.23 -19.96 -29.85
C VAL A 334 -39.06 -19.34 -29.09
N LEU A 335 -38.54 -18.18 -29.55
CA LEU A 335 -37.43 -17.52 -28.87
C LEU A 335 -37.92 -16.90 -27.56
N LYS A 336 -37.21 -17.18 -26.47
CA LYS A 336 -37.49 -16.71 -25.11
C LYS A 336 -36.22 -16.18 -24.47
N VAL A 337 -36.37 -15.34 -23.46
CA VAL A 337 -35.27 -14.80 -22.66
C VAL A 337 -35.40 -15.28 -21.21
N TRP A 338 -34.31 -15.22 -20.46
CA TRP A 338 -34.35 -15.44 -19.02
C TRP A 338 -34.88 -14.20 -18.31
N SER A 339 -35.39 -14.38 -17.08
CA SER A 339 -35.65 -13.23 -16.24
C SER A 339 -34.33 -12.53 -15.86
N ASP A 340 -34.41 -11.23 -15.57
CA ASP A 340 -33.28 -10.39 -15.18
C ASP A 340 -32.39 -11.04 -14.12
N PHE A 341 -33.00 -11.70 -13.12
CA PHE A 341 -32.26 -12.39 -12.05
C PHE A 341 -31.31 -13.47 -12.60
N TRP A 342 -31.81 -14.36 -13.47
CA TRP A 342 -31.02 -15.45 -14.02
C TRP A 342 -29.97 -14.96 -15.00
N GLU A 343 -30.27 -13.89 -15.73
CA GLU A 343 -29.29 -13.23 -16.58
C GLU A 343 -28.15 -12.58 -15.77
N TYR A 344 -28.46 -11.88 -14.69
CA TYR A 344 -27.43 -11.29 -13.82
C TYR A 344 -26.60 -12.36 -13.13
N LEU A 345 -27.22 -13.45 -12.69
CA LEU A 345 -26.50 -14.59 -12.12
C LEU A 345 -25.57 -15.24 -13.14
N TRP A 346 -26.02 -15.39 -14.39
CA TRP A 346 -25.20 -15.91 -15.49
C TRP A 346 -23.98 -15.03 -15.77
N ILE A 347 -24.18 -13.72 -15.89
CA ILE A 347 -23.09 -12.76 -16.11
C ILE A 347 -22.12 -12.78 -14.92
N PHE A 348 -22.63 -12.83 -13.69
CA PHE A 348 -21.81 -12.94 -12.49
C PHE A 348 -20.98 -14.24 -12.46
N ALA A 349 -21.58 -15.37 -12.83
CA ALA A 349 -20.88 -16.66 -12.85
C ALA A 349 -19.65 -16.62 -13.76
N TRP A 350 -19.77 -16.00 -14.95
CA TRP A 350 -18.64 -15.82 -15.87
C TRP A 350 -17.61 -14.80 -15.38
N SER A 351 -18.05 -13.72 -14.71
CA SER A 351 -17.15 -12.79 -14.00
C SER A 351 -16.33 -13.50 -12.92
N TYR A 352 -16.99 -14.34 -12.12
CA TYR A 352 -16.34 -15.09 -11.04
C TYR A 352 -15.39 -16.16 -11.58
N LEU A 353 -15.80 -16.91 -12.61
CA LEU A 353 -14.94 -17.87 -13.29
C LEU A 353 -13.67 -17.22 -13.85
N GLY A 354 -13.78 -16.02 -14.43
CA GLY A 354 -12.63 -15.24 -14.90
C GLY A 354 -11.67 -14.87 -13.77
N ALA A 355 -12.19 -14.30 -12.68
CA ALA A 355 -11.38 -13.95 -11.51
C ALA A 355 -10.67 -15.17 -10.90
N VAL A 356 -11.36 -16.31 -10.79
CA VAL A 356 -10.81 -17.57 -10.27
C VAL A 356 -9.73 -18.14 -11.19
N ALA A 357 -9.97 -18.14 -12.51
CA ALA A 357 -9.00 -18.64 -13.49
C ALA A 357 -7.68 -17.85 -13.43
N ALA A 358 -7.78 -16.52 -13.42
CA ALA A 358 -6.63 -15.62 -13.33
C ALA A 358 -5.82 -15.82 -12.04
N TRP A 359 -6.49 -16.14 -10.93
CA TRP A 359 -5.85 -16.36 -9.64
C TRP A 359 -5.19 -17.75 -9.52
N ARG A 360 -5.87 -18.80 -9.98
CA ARG A 360 -5.39 -20.19 -9.81
C ARG A 360 -4.32 -20.59 -10.81
N ILE A 361 -4.38 -20.07 -12.03
CA ILE A 361 -3.47 -20.45 -13.10
C ILE A 361 -2.23 -19.55 -13.02
N ARG A 362 -1.09 -20.16 -12.68
CA ARG A 362 0.19 -19.44 -12.63
C ARG A 362 0.80 -19.36 -14.03
N GLY A 363 1.09 -18.15 -14.50
CA GLY A 363 1.76 -17.88 -15.78
C GLY A 363 0.87 -17.20 -16.83
N LYS A 364 1.49 -16.42 -17.73
CA LYS A 364 0.75 -15.61 -18.73
C LYS A 364 0.11 -16.47 -19.83
N ILE A 365 0.87 -17.40 -20.41
CA ILE A 365 0.39 -18.29 -21.49
C ILE A 365 -0.78 -19.18 -21.06
N PRO A 366 -0.71 -19.96 -19.96
CA PRO A 366 -1.82 -20.82 -19.58
C PRO A 366 -3.08 -20.03 -19.20
N ASN A 367 -2.93 -18.80 -18.69
CA ASN A 367 -4.06 -17.89 -18.49
C ASN A 367 -4.73 -17.50 -19.82
N ILE A 368 -3.95 -17.10 -20.83
CA ILE A 368 -4.49 -16.75 -22.16
C ILE A 368 -5.26 -17.94 -22.76
N VAL A 369 -4.70 -19.14 -22.68
CA VAL A 369 -5.35 -20.36 -23.16
C VAL A 369 -6.64 -20.63 -22.39
N ALA A 370 -6.64 -20.51 -21.07
CA ALA A 370 -7.83 -20.72 -20.25
C ALA A 370 -8.95 -19.72 -20.56
N ILE A 371 -8.61 -18.44 -20.77
CA ILE A 371 -9.57 -17.41 -21.20
C ILE A 371 -10.17 -17.78 -22.55
N PHE A 372 -9.34 -18.17 -23.53
CA PHE A 372 -9.81 -18.57 -24.85
C PHE A 372 -10.79 -19.74 -24.77
N VAL A 373 -10.44 -20.78 -24.01
CA VAL A 373 -11.33 -21.93 -23.76
C VAL A 373 -12.64 -21.50 -23.09
N ALA A 374 -12.57 -20.64 -22.07
CA ALA A 374 -13.76 -20.11 -21.39
C ALA A 374 -14.66 -19.30 -22.33
N CYS A 375 -14.10 -18.45 -23.19
CA CYS A 375 -14.84 -17.71 -24.21
C CYS A 375 -15.51 -18.64 -25.23
N CYS A 376 -14.81 -19.69 -25.69
CA CYS A 376 -15.38 -20.69 -26.59
C CYS A 376 -16.52 -21.47 -25.93
N LEU A 377 -16.35 -21.86 -24.65
CA LEU A 377 -17.40 -22.56 -23.89
C LEU A 377 -18.62 -21.67 -23.67
N LEU A 378 -18.42 -20.39 -23.33
CA LEU A 378 -19.49 -19.41 -23.20
C LEU A 378 -20.25 -19.25 -24.53
N PHE A 379 -19.54 -19.03 -25.64
CA PHE A 379 -20.15 -18.92 -26.96
C PHE A 379 -20.95 -20.18 -27.33
N LEU A 380 -20.35 -21.37 -27.13
CA LEU A 380 -20.99 -22.65 -27.44
C LEU A 380 -22.24 -22.87 -26.58
N SER A 381 -22.18 -22.58 -25.27
CA SER A 381 -23.32 -22.73 -24.37
C SER A 381 -24.48 -21.80 -24.74
N ALA A 382 -24.19 -20.53 -25.06
CA ALA A 382 -25.19 -19.58 -25.52
C ALA A 382 -25.78 -19.97 -26.88
N TYR A 383 -24.96 -20.48 -27.80
CA TYR A 383 -25.42 -20.95 -29.10
C TYR A 383 -26.33 -22.20 -28.99
N LEU A 384 -25.97 -23.17 -28.14
CA LEU A 384 -26.81 -24.36 -27.89
C LEU A 384 -28.14 -23.99 -27.21
N ALA A 385 -28.11 -23.04 -26.27
CA ALA A 385 -29.32 -22.47 -25.67
C ALA A 385 -30.21 -21.83 -26.75
N PHE A 386 -29.62 -21.06 -27.67
CA PHE A 386 -30.32 -20.43 -28.78
C PHE A 386 -30.99 -21.44 -29.72
N LEU A 387 -30.31 -22.54 -30.07
CA LEU A 387 -30.92 -23.62 -30.86
C LEU A 387 -32.13 -24.26 -30.16
N SER A 388 -32.14 -24.22 -28.83
CA SER A 388 -33.24 -24.70 -27.98
C SER A 388 -34.35 -23.64 -27.77
N GLY A 389 -34.22 -22.45 -28.38
CA GLY A 389 -35.17 -21.34 -28.25
C GLY A 389 -34.88 -20.36 -27.10
N TRP A 390 -33.71 -20.44 -26.45
CA TRP A 390 -33.32 -19.51 -25.38
C TRP A 390 -32.26 -18.52 -25.85
N TRP A 391 -32.59 -17.23 -25.85
CA TRP A 391 -31.63 -16.16 -26.03
C TRP A 391 -31.11 -15.73 -24.66
N ILE A 392 -29.86 -16.09 -24.37
CA ILE A 392 -29.17 -15.71 -23.12
C ILE A 392 -28.04 -14.71 -23.41
N PRO A 393 -27.66 -13.85 -22.44
CA PRO A 393 -26.64 -12.83 -22.65
C PRO A 393 -25.26 -13.42 -22.95
N LEU A 394 -24.68 -13.03 -24.08
CA LEU A 394 -23.33 -13.43 -24.51
C LEU A 394 -22.30 -12.31 -24.28
N VAL A 395 -22.54 -11.10 -24.78
CA VAL A 395 -21.57 -10.00 -24.77
C VAL A 395 -21.29 -9.51 -23.35
N PRO A 396 -22.29 -9.25 -22.47
CA PRO A 396 -22.02 -8.90 -21.08
C PRO A 396 -21.23 -9.99 -20.34
N ALA A 397 -21.51 -11.26 -20.60
CA ALA A 397 -20.79 -12.39 -20.00
C ALA A 397 -19.34 -12.47 -20.49
N LEU A 398 -19.07 -12.23 -21.77
CA LEU A 398 -17.71 -12.15 -22.32
C LEU A 398 -16.94 -10.96 -21.74
N LEU A 399 -17.57 -9.79 -21.65
CA LEU A 399 -16.93 -8.58 -21.10
C LEU A 399 -16.57 -8.75 -19.62
N THR A 400 -17.46 -9.36 -18.82
CA THR A 400 -17.16 -9.62 -17.41
C THR A 400 -16.11 -10.70 -17.23
N LEU A 401 -16.13 -11.77 -18.02
CA LEU A 401 -15.10 -12.81 -18.04
C LEU A 401 -13.72 -12.22 -18.34
N VAL A 402 -13.58 -11.48 -19.45
CA VAL A 402 -12.29 -10.89 -19.85
C VAL A 402 -11.89 -9.75 -18.91
N GLY A 403 -12.83 -8.89 -18.52
CA GLY A 403 -12.60 -7.76 -17.63
C GLY A 403 -12.12 -8.17 -16.24
N SER A 404 -12.71 -9.22 -15.66
CA SER A 404 -12.29 -9.76 -14.35
C SER A 404 -10.88 -10.35 -14.40
N VAL A 405 -10.50 -11.00 -15.50
CA VAL A 405 -9.15 -11.53 -15.70
C VAL A 405 -8.13 -10.39 -15.84
N ILE A 406 -8.41 -9.39 -16.68
CA ILE A 406 -7.52 -8.22 -16.84
C ILE A 406 -7.34 -7.50 -15.51
N TRP A 407 -8.43 -7.28 -14.76
CA TRP A 407 -8.37 -6.66 -13.44
C TRP A 407 -7.48 -7.46 -12.49
N MET A 408 -7.70 -8.78 -12.40
CA MET A 408 -6.96 -9.64 -11.48
C MET A 408 -5.47 -9.75 -11.84
N ILE A 409 -5.13 -9.82 -13.13
CA ILE A 409 -3.74 -9.83 -13.59
C ILE A 409 -3.03 -8.52 -13.21
N ASN A 410 -3.66 -7.37 -13.44
CA ASN A 410 -3.09 -6.07 -13.06
C ASN A 410 -2.94 -5.94 -11.54
N TYR A 411 -3.96 -6.38 -10.78
CA TYR A 411 -3.90 -6.40 -9.32
C TYR A 411 -2.74 -7.27 -8.82
N LEU A 412 -2.57 -8.48 -9.39
CA LEU A 412 -1.45 -9.37 -9.05
C LEU A 412 -0.09 -8.76 -9.39
N ALA A 413 0.04 -8.14 -10.57
CA ALA A 413 1.27 -7.48 -10.99
C ALA A 413 1.64 -6.32 -10.05
N HIS A 414 0.67 -5.48 -9.70
CA HIS A 414 0.86 -4.37 -8.77
C HIS A 414 1.31 -4.86 -7.38
N MET A 415 0.65 -5.89 -6.84
CA MET A 415 1.04 -6.48 -5.55
C MET A 415 2.45 -7.10 -5.57
N GLN A 416 2.86 -7.69 -6.70
CA GLN A 416 4.22 -8.22 -6.85
C GLN A 416 5.26 -7.09 -6.88
N GLU A 417 4.94 -5.99 -7.56
CA GLU A 417 5.81 -4.82 -7.64
C GLU A 417 5.94 -4.10 -6.29
N GLU A 418 4.84 -3.91 -5.55
CA GLU A 418 4.89 -3.37 -4.19
C GLU A 418 5.72 -4.25 -3.25
N LEU A 419 5.55 -5.57 -3.32
CA LEU A 419 6.34 -6.50 -2.52
C LEU A 419 7.83 -6.42 -2.89
N LYS A 420 8.15 -6.36 -4.19
CA LYS A 420 9.53 -6.19 -4.68
C LYS A 420 10.13 -4.88 -4.16
N ARG A 421 9.40 -3.76 -4.30
CA ARG A 421 9.83 -2.44 -3.83
C ARG A 421 10.05 -2.41 -2.32
N SER A 422 9.17 -3.04 -1.55
CA SER A 422 9.31 -3.17 -0.09
C SER A 422 10.56 -3.98 0.28
N LYS A 423 10.81 -5.11 -0.39
CA LYS A 423 12.04 -5.91 -0.18
C LYS A 423 13.31 -5.14 -0.54
N GLU A 424 13.32 -4.48 -1.69
CA GLU A 424 14.47 -3.67 -2.14
C GLU A 424 14.74 -2.51 -1.18
N PHE A 425 13.69 -1.82 -0.71
CA PHE A 425 13.81 -0.76 0.29
C PHE A 425 14.41 -1.28 1.60
N LEU A 426 13.92 -2.41 2.14
CA LEU A 426 14.48 -2.99 3.36
C LEU A 426 15.96 -3.37 3.19
N GLN A 427 16.33 -3.98 2.06
CA GLN A 427 17.72 -4.31 1.77
C GLN A 427 18.60 -3.05 1.69
N GLN A 428 18.12 -1.98 1.03
CA GLN A 428 18.83 -0.70 0.97
C GLN A 428 19.03 -0.07 2.36
N VAL A 429 18.00 -0.12 3.22
CA VAL A 429 18.11 0.38 4.60
C VAL A 429 19.21 -0.36 5.35
N ILE A 430 19.23 -1.70 5.32
CA ILE A 430 20.26 -2.47 6.03
C ILE A 430 21.66 -2.23 5.39
N ASP A 431 21.76 -2.07 4.06
CA ASP A 431 23.02 -1.79 3.34
C ASP A 431 23.66 -0.43 3.65
N THR A 432 22.85 0.54 4.11
CA THR A 432 23.32 1.88 4.50
C THR A 432 23.90 1.93 5.91
N ILE A 433 23.64 0.91 6.73
CA ILE A 433 24.23 0.79 8.07
C ILE A 433 25.71 0.41 7.92
N ALA A 434 26.58 1.17 8.58
CA ALA A 434 28.04 0.98 8.50
C ALA A 434 28.53 -0.27 9.24
N ASP A 435 27.87 -0.63 10.34
CA ASP A 435 28.17 -1.83 11.11
C ASP A 435 27.79 -3.09 10.27
N PRO A 436 28.66 -4.12 10.19
CA PRO A 436 28.30 -5.40 9.60
C PRO A 436 27.08 -6.03 10.26
N ILE A 437 26.10 -6.42 9.45
CA ILE A 437 24.88 -7.10 9.91
C ILE A 437 24.73 -8.44 9.19
N PHE A 438 24.42 -9.46 9.96
CA PHE A 438 24.03 -10.78 9.46
C PHE A 438 22.74 -11.26 10.10
N VAL A 439 21.99 -12.08 9.37
CA VAL A 439 20.83 -12.80 9.88
C VAL A 439 21.02 -14.28 9.61
N LYS A 440 20.83 -15.13 10.63
CA LYS A 440 20.90 -16.59 10.53
C LYS A 440 19.56 -17.25 10.81
N ASN A 441 19.32 -18.40 10.19
CA ASN A 441 18.22 -19.32 10.54
C ASN A 441 18.60 -20.21 11.76
N GLU A 442 17.67 -21.05 12.20
CA GLU A 442 17.89 -22.03 13.29
C GLU A 442 18.98 -23.07 12.97
N GLN A 443 19.37 -23.23 11.71
CA GLN A 443 20.46 -24.11 11.27
C GLN A 443 21.82 -23.40 11.25
N HIS A 444 21.91 -22.18 11.81
CA HIS A 444 23.12 -21.34 11.80
C HIS A 444 23.65 -21.03 10.40
N GLN A 445 22.75 -20.91 9.42
CA GLN A 445 23.08 -20.51 8.05
C GLN A 445 22.69 -19.06 7.81
N TRP A 446 23.54 -18.28 7.13
CA TRP A 446 23.23 -16.90 6.78
C TRP A 446 22.11 -16.81 5.75
N ILE A 447 21.08 -16.01 6.03
CA ILE A 447 19.93 -15.79 5.14
C ILE A 447 19.87 -14.36 4.59
N VAL A 448 20.39 -13.38 5.33
CA VAL A 448 20.45 -11.97 4.94
C VAL A 448 21.76 -11.41 5.46
N LEU A 449 22.47 -10.71 4.59
CA LEU A 449 23.71 -10.02 4.91
C LEU A 449 23.62 -8.60 4.35
N ASN A 450 24.25 -7.63 5.02
CA ASN A 450 24.43 -6.31 4.43
C ASN A 450 25.79 -6.19 3.73
N LYS A 451 25.93 -5.16 2.89
CA LYS A 451 27.20 -4.90 2.22
C LYS A 451 28.37 -4.65 3.16
N ALA A 452 28.13 -4.10 4.36
CA ALA A 452 29.20 -3.91 5.35
C ALA A 452 29.77 -5.25 5.82
N TYR A 453 28.93 -6.25 6.06
CA TYR A 453 29.37 -7.61 6.40
C TYR A 453 30.16 -8.27 5.29
N CYS A 454 29.69 -8.21 4.05
CA CYS A 454 30.41 -8.78 2.91
C CYS A 454 31.80 -8.14 2.73
N ARG A 455 31.91 -6.82 2.91
CA ARG A 455 33.20 -6.11 2.88
C ARG A 455 34.10 -6.48 4.06
N PHE A 456 33.53 -6.67 5.24
CA PHE A 456 34.27 -6.95 6.47
C PHE A 456 34.83 -8.37 6.49
N ILE A 457 34.04 -9.37 6.10
CA ILE A 457 34.52 -10.76 5.97
C ILE A 457 35.41 -10.95 4.73
N GLY A 458 35.26 -10.12 3.69
CA GLY A 458 36.08 -10.17 2.47
C GLY A 458 35.57 -11.11 1.38
N TYR A 459 34.36 -11.67 1.52
CA TYR A 459 33.71 -12.50 0.50
C TYR A 459 32.46 -11.83 -0.07
N PRO A 460 32.17 -12.02 -1.37
CA PRO A 460 30.91 -11.55 -1.95
C PRO A 460 29.72 -12.34 -1.40
N GLU A 461 28.56 -11.66 -1.27
CA GLU A 461 27.32 -12.22 -0.70
C GLU A 461 26.93 -13.58 -1.30
N SER A 462 27.11 -13.77 -2.61
CA SER A 462 26.74 -15.00 -3.32
C SER A 462 27.50 -16.24 -2.86
N PHE A 463 28.63 -16.08 -2.17
CA PHE A 463 29.39 -17.20 -1.59
C PHE A 463 28.96 -17.50 -0.15
N LEU A 464 28.37 -16.52 0.55
CA LEU A 464 28.05 -16.59 1.97
C LEU A 464 26.61 -17.03 2.24
N VAL A 465 25.64 -16.58 1.44
CA VAL A 465 24.22 -16.92 1.68
C VAL A 465 24.01 -18.45 1.65
N GLU A 466 23.20 -18.94 2.60
CA GLU A 466 22.92 -20.36 2.88
C GLU A 466 24.13 -21.18 3.38
N LYS A 467 25.25 -20.54 3.71
CA LYS A 467 26.42 -21.16 4.34
C LYS A 467 26.51 -20.85 5.83
N SER A 468 27.38 -21.57 6.54
CA SER A 468 27.61 -21.42 7.98
C SER A 468 29.03 -20.94 8.28
N ASP A 469 29.27 -20.48 9.51
CA ASP A 469 30.56 -19.90 9.90
C ASP A 469 31.73 -20.89 9.73
N VAL A 470 31.48 -22.19 9.92
CA VAL A 470 32.48 -23.26 9.78
C VAL A 470 33.09 -23.37 8.39
N ASP A 471 32.42 -22.83 7.37
CA ASP A 471 32.90 -22.87 5.98
C ASP A 471 33.94 -21.78 5.69
N PHE A 472 34.00 -20.71 6.51
CA PHE A 472 34.78 -19.49 6.23
C PHE A 472 35.72 -19.05 7.35
N PHE A 473 35.49 -19.47 8.59
CA PHE A 473 36.31 -19.08 9.74
C PHE A 473 37.20 -20.23 10.24
N PRO A 474 38.35 -19.92 10.88
CA PRO A 474 39.12 -20.91 11.62
C PRO A 474 38.24 -21.66 12.63
N LYS A 475 38.49 -22.97 12.79
CA LYS A 475 37.62 -23.84 13.60
C LYS A 475 37.33 -23.29 15.01
N HIS A 476 38.34 -22.74 15.68
CA HIS A 476 38.19 -22.19 17.02
C HIS A 476 37.27 -20.94 17.07
N GLU A 477 37.35 -20.05 16.09
CA GLU A 477 36.45 -18.89 15.96
C GLU A 477 35.02 -19.34 15.63
N ALA A 478 34.88 -20.25 14.66
CA ALA A 478 33.57 -20.78 14.26
C ALA A 478 32.84 -21.50 15.41
N ASP A 479 33.58 -22.26 16.23
CA ASP A 479 33.04 -22.95 17.41
C ASP A 479 32.57 -21.92 18.47
N VAL A 480 33.31 -20.83 18.68
CA VAL A 480 32.89 -19.73 19.57
C VAL A 480 31.62 -19.06 19.06
N PHE A 481 31.57 -18.71 17.76
CA PHE A 481 30.39 -18.08 17.17
C PHE A 481 29.14 -18.94 17.30
N ARG A 482 29.27 -20.26 17.04
CA ARG A 482 28.19 -21.22 17.21
C ARG A 482 27.71 -21.28 18.65
N GLN A 483 28.64 -21.35 19.61
CA GLN A 483 28.29 -21.40 21.03
C GLN A 483 27.54 -20.14 21.49
N GLN A 484 27.96 -18.96 21.02
CA GLN A 484 27.25 -17.70 21.32
C GLN A 484 25.87 -17.64 20.64
N ASP A 485 25.75 -18.13 19.41
CA ASP A 485 24.46 -18.20 18.72
C ASP A 485 23.50 -19.16 19.45
N GLU A 486 23.96 -20.36 19.83
CA GLU A 486 23.18 -21.35 20.60
C GLU A 486 22.71 -20.77 21.93
N LEU A 487 23.56 -20.02 22.64
CA LEU A 487 23.19 -19.37 23.89
C LEU A 487 22.02 -18.38 23.71
N VAL A 488 21.97 -17.65 22.59
CA VAL A 488 20.87 -16.73 22.26
C VAL A 488 19.59 -17.52 21.93
N PHE A 489 19.69 -18.62 21.18
CA PHE A 489 18.56 -19.49 20.88
C PHE A 489 17.97 -20.12 22.16
N ASP A 490 18.83 -20.61 23.06
CA ASP A 490 18.42 -21.27 24.30
C ASP A 490 17.86 -20.29 25.34
N THR A 491 18.54 -19.17 25.56
CA THR A 491 18.16 -18.20 26.60
C THR A 491 17.07 -17.22 26.15
N GLN A 492 16.88 -17.06 24.82
CA GLN A 492 16.01 -16.05 24.19
C GLN A 492 16.28 -14.61 24.66
N LYS A 493 17.49 -14.35 25.15
CA LYS A 493 17.95 -13.02 25.56
C LYS A 493 19.05 -12.54 24.62
N PRO A 494 19.11 -11.23 24.34
CA PRO A 494 20.19 -10.68 23.53
C PRO A 494 21.53 -10.88 24.25
N GLN A 495 22.56 -11.26 23.50
CA GLN A 495 23.93 -11.45 23.98
C GLN A 495 24.87 -10.47 23.28
N GLU A 496 25.89 -10.01 24.00
CA GLU A 496 26.93 -9.14 23.46
C GLU A 496 28.28 -9.62 23.97
N ASN A 497 29.19 -9.92 23.04
CA ASN A 497 30.46 -10.57 23.35
C ASN A 497 31.59 -9.96 22.51
N GLU A 498 32.77 -9.86 23.12
CA GLU A 498 34.00 -9.54 22.39
C GLU A 498 34.65 -10.85 21.92
N GLU A 499 34.99 -10.92 20.63
CA GLU A 499 35.49 -12.14 19.98
C GLU A 499 36.48 -11.78 18.86
N GLU A 500 37.32 -12.75 18.50
CA GLU A 500 38.25 -12.62 17.37
C GLU A 500 37.53 -12.95 16.07
N PHE A 501 37.83 -12.19 15.03
CA PHE A 501 37.25 -12.36 13.70
C PHE A 501 38.35 -12.25 12.65
N THR A 502 38.64 -13.35 11.98
CA THR A 502 39.63 -13.38 10.90
C THR A 502 38.94 -13.21 9.54
N ASP A 503 39.32 -12.16 8.80
CA ASP A 503 38.80 -11.92 7.46
C ASP A 503 39.45 -12.84 6.39
N ALA A 504 38.91 -12.81 5.17
CA ALA A 504 39.40 -13.60 4.03
C ALA A 504 40.87 -13.32 3.66
N TYR A 505 41.43 -12.19 4.09
CA TYR A 505 42.82 -11.80 3.84
C TYR A 505 43.76 -12.29 4.96
N GLY A 506 43.22 -12.98 5.97
CA GLY A 506 43.96 -13.51 7.11
C GLY A 506 44.27 -12.46 8.17
N LYS A 507 43.59 -11.31 8.17
CA LYS A 507 43.74 -10.29 9.21
C LYS A 507 42.70 -10.54 10.30
N THR A 508 43.17 -10.73 11.52
CA THR A 508 42.32 -10.88 12.71
C THR A 508 41.97 -9.50 13.27
N HIS A 509 40.67 -9.27 13.45
CA HIS A 509 40.09 -8.09 14.07
C HIS A 509 39.49 -8.49 15.42
N LEU A 510 39.56 -7.59 16.39
CA LEU A 510 38.83 -7.74 17.65
C LEU A 510 37.47 -7.07 17.49
N ILE A 511 36.41 -7.85 17.58
CA ILE A 511 35.05 -7.38 17.34
C ILE A 511 34.18 -7.51 18.59
N ALA A 512 33.18 -6.64 18.70
CA ALA A 512 32.06 -6.82 19.61
C ALA A 512 30.82 -7.16 18.79
N THR A 513 30.23 -8.33 19.02
CA THR A 513 29.03 -8.77 18.31
C THR A 513 27.84 -8.80 19.24
N LYS A 514 26.79 -8.07 18.88
CA LYS A 514 25.50 -8.11 19.54
C LYS A 514 24.52 -8.96 18.75
N ARG A 515 23.96 -9.98 19.40
CA ARG A 515 23.04 -10.96 18.80
C ARG A 515 21.68 -10.85 19.46
N SER A 516 20.61 -10.84 18.66
CA SER A 516 19.23 -10.84 19.15
C SER A 516 18.35 -11.79 18.36
N LEU A 517 17.38 -12.40 19.04
CA LEU A 517 16.44 -13.34 18.44
C LEU A 517 15.15 -12.63 18.04
N HIS A 518 14.70 -12.84 16.81
CA HIS A 518 13.49 -12.28 16.24
C HIS A 518 12.58 -13.39 15.71
N LYS A 519 11.27 -13.14 15.68
CA LYS A 519 10.28 -14.07 15.13
C LYS A 519 9.57 -13.45 13.94
N ASP A 520 9.39 -14.20 12.87
CA ASP A 520 8.47 -13.79 11.80
C ASP A 520 7.00 -14.06 12.16
N ALA A 521 6.09 -13.66 11.28
CA ALA A 521 4.66 -13.90 11.43
C ALA A 521 4.27 -15.41 11.35
N ALA A 522 5.15 -16.27 10.86
CA ALA A 522 4.96 -17.72 10.80
C ALA A 522 5.49 -18.44 12.06
N GLY A 523 6.21 -17.73 12.93
CA GLY A 523 6.80 -18.25 14.16
C GLY A 523 8.22 -18.79 14.02
N ASN A 524 8.86 -18.65 12.84
CA ASN A 524 10.25 -19.06 12.65
C ASN A 524 11.19 -18.10 13.38
N LEU A 525 12.21 -18.64 14.04
CA LEU A 525 13.23 -17.86 14.73
C LEU A 525 14.34 -17.42 13.77
N PHE A 526 14.75 -16.16 13.89
CA PHE A 526 15.89 -15.58 13.18
C PHE A 526 16.82 -14.90 14.17
N LEU A 527 18.11 -15.23 14.08
CA LEU A 527 19.15 -14.56 14.86
C LEU A 527 19.71 -13.41 14.03
N VAL A 528 19.65 -12.19 14.57
CA VAL A 528 20.22 -10.99 13.95
C VAL A 528 21.48 -10.62 14.73
N GLY A 529 22.62 -10.59 14.06
CA GLY A 529 23.91 -10.18 14.61
C GLY A 529 24.36 -8.85 14.03
N VAL A 530 24.83 -7.95 14.89
CA VAL A 530 25.49 -6.69 14.52
C VAL A 530 26.91 -6.72 15.07
N ILE A 531 27.90 -6.55 14.21
CA ILE A 531 29.31 -6.57 14.57
C ILE A 531 29.83 -5.14 14.61
N ARG A 532 30.67 -4.85 15.59
CA ARG A 532 31.40 -3.59 15.68
C ARG A 532 32.89 -3.88 15.85
N ASP A 533 33.71 -3.38 14.93
CA ASP A 533 35.17 -3.50 15.05
C ASP A 533 35.66 -2.59 16.19
N ILE A 534 36.27 -3.20 17.21
CA ILE A 534 36.79 -2.52 18.40
C ILE A 534 38.33 -2.57 18.46
N THR A 535 39.01 -3.06 17.42
CA THR A 535 40.46 -3.23 17.37
C THR A 535 41.19 -1.93 17.70
N GLN A 536 40.88 -0.84 16.97
CA GLN A 536 41.51 0.46 17.19
C GLN A 536 41.17 1.05 18.56
N ARG A 537 39.91 0.89 19.00
CA ARG A 537 39.46 1.38 20.30
C ARG A 537 40.24 0.73 21.44
N LYS A 538 40.45 -0.59 21.37
CA LYS A 538 41.20 -1.34 22.40
C LYS A 538 42.68 -0.99 22.40
N LEU A 539 43.29 -0.84 21.22
CA LEU A 539 44.69 -0.37 21.10
C LEU A 539 44.87 1.03 21.71
N MET A 540 43.97 1.97 21.40
CA MET A 540 43.99 3.32 21.98
C MET A 540 43.77 3.29 23.49
N GLU A 541 42.89 2.42 24.00
CA GLU A 541 42.65 2.29 25.44
C GLU A 541 43.91 1.79 26.18
N GLU A 542 44.64 0.83 25.60
CA GLU A 542 45.91 0.35 26.15
C GLU A 542 47.00 1.44 26.10
N GLU A 543 47.10 2.18 24.99
CA GLU A 543 48.04 3.29 24.86
C GLU A 543 47.74 4.42 25.87
N LEU A 544 46.46 4.75 26.05
CA LEU A 544 46.01 5.75 27.02
C LEU A 544 46.35 5.31 28.46
N LYS A 545 46.18 4.03 28.79
CA LYS A 545 46.58 3.49 30.10
C LYS A 545 48.09 3.62 30.34
N ARG A 546 48.92 3.37 29.31
CA ARG A 546 50.38 3.53 29.41
C ARG A 546 50.79 4.98 29.60
N THR A 547 50.30 5.90 28.76
CA THR A 547 50.59 7.34 28.86
C THR A 547 50.12 7.94 30.18
N ALA A 548 48.94 7.54 30.69
CA ALA A 548 48.46 7.97 32.00
C ALA A 548 49.39 7.55 33.15
N ALA A 549 49.94 6.33 33.09
CA ALA A 549 50.88 5.84 34.09
C ALA A 549 52.22 6.61 34.05
N GLU A 550 52.70 6.99 32.87
CA GLU A 550 53.92 7.81 32.70
C GLU A 550 53.72 9.24 33.23
N LEU A 551 52.61 9.89 32.89
CA LEU A 551 52.27 11.22 33.40
C LEU A 551 52.15 11.26 34.93
N PHE A 552 51.56 10.22 35.53
CA PHE A 552 51.43 10.12 36.98
C PHE A 552 52.80 10.10 37.68
N ARG A 553 53.80 9.39 37.11
CA ARG A 553 55.17 9.37 37.64
C ARG A 553 55.83 10.75 37.54
N SER A 554 55.73 11.41 36.39
CA SER A 554 56.33 12.73 36.15
C SER A 554 55.76 13.81 37.07
N ASN A 555 54.44 13.82 37.29
CA ASN A 555 53.79 14.78 38.19
C ASN A 555 54.22 14.64 39.66
N ASN A 556 54.43 13.41 40.13
CA ASN A 556 54.90 13.18 41.51
C ASN A 556 56.32 13.72 41.73
N GLU A 557 57.20 13.60 40.74
CA GLU A 557 58.57 14.12 40.83
C GLU A 557 58.61 15.65 40.87
N LEU A 558 57.79 16.31 40.05
CA LEU A 558 57.66 17.77 40.04
C LEU A 558 57.17 18.30 41.39
N LYS A 559 56.18 17.64 41.99
CA LYS A 559 55.61 18.06 43.27
C LYS A 559 56.62 18.02 44.42
N LEU A 560 57.45 16.96 44.48
CA LEU A 560 58.52 16.85 45.47
C LEU A 560 59.58 17.97 45.34
N LYS A 561 59.90 18.40 44.11
CA LYS A 561 60.82 19.51 43.85
C LYS A 561 60.23 20.86 44.27
N GLU A 562 58.94 21.06 44.04
CA GLU A 562 58.22 22.28 44.43
C GLU A 562 58.20 22.45 45.96
N ASP A 563 57.86 21.39 46.71
CA ASP A 563 57.81 21.43 48.18
C ASP A 563 59.19 21.75 48.78
N HIS A 564 60.27 21.23 48.20
CA HIS A 564 61.64 21.52 48.66
C HIS A 564 62.04 22.98 48.42
N LEU A 565 61.71 23.55 47.25
CA LEU A 565 61.95 24.96 46.94
C LEU A 565 61.15 25.88 47.87
N ARG A 566 59.92 25.50 48.21
CA ARG A 566 59.07 26.27 49.13
C ARG A 566 59.67 26.32 50.54
N TYR A 567 60.22 25.21 51.05
CA TYR A 567 60.87 25.20 52.37
C TYR A 567 62.07 26.16 52.44
N LEU A 568 62.92 26.16 51.42
CA LEU A 568 64.09 27.06 51.34
C LEU A 568 63.71 28.54 51.23
N ALA A 569 62.54 28.85 50.65
CA ALA A 569 62.09 30.24 50.50
C ALA A 569 61.61 30.87 51.83
N TYR A 570 61.25 30.06 52.83
CA TYR A 570 60.59 30.52 54.06
C TYR A 570 61.40 30.29 55.35
N HIS A 571 62.46 29.50 55.31
CA HIS A 571 63.31 29.22 56.47
C HIS A 571 64.74 29.74 56.30
N ASP A 572 65.39 30.12 57.40
CA ASP A 572 66.80 30.48 57.47
C ASP A 572 67.66 29.22 57.35
N ALA A 573 68.58 29.19 56.38
CA ALA A 573 69.38 28.01 56.07
C ALA A 573 70.34 27.59 57.19
N LEU A 574 70.70 28.51 58.10
CA LEU A 574 71.62 28.22 59.20
C LEU A 574 70.88 27.71 60.45
N THR A 575 69.85 28.43 60.90
CA THR A 575 69.17 28.13 62.18
C THR A 575 67.93 27.25 62.02
N GLY A 576 67.39 27.08 60.81
CA GLY A 576 66.14 26.38 60.54
C GLY A 576 64.88 27.15 60.97
N LEU A 577 65.04 28.30 61.63
CA LEU A 577 63.93 29.17 62.00
C LEU A 577 63.29 29.81 60.76
N PRO A 578 62.03 30.24 60.84
CA PRO A 578 61.47 31.20 59.91
C PRO A 578 62.42 32.33 59.53
N ASN A 579 62.54 32.61 58.24
CA ASN A 579 63.30 33.75 57.74
C ASN A 579 62.44 35.03 57.75
N ARG A 580 63.05 36.15 57.34
CA ARG A 580 62.39 37.46 57.26
C ARG A 580 61.08 37.44 56.46
N LYS A 581 60.99 36.65 55.39
CA LYS A 581 59.80 36.58 54.55
C LYS A 581 58.65 35.89 55.29
N TYR A 582 58.89 34.72 55.88
CA TYR A 582 57.88 34.00 56.66
C TYR A 582 57.44 34.82 57.88
N PHE A 583 58.37 35.48 58.56
CA PHE A 583 58.06 36.36 59.68
C PHE A 583 57.09 37.49 59.30
N ALA A 584 57.32 38.17 58.18
CA ALA A 584 56.46 39.26 57.74
C ALA A 584 55.03 38.78 57.44
N GLU A 585 54.91 37.63 56.77
CA GLU A 585 53.61 36.99 56.50
C GLU A 585 52.92 36.59 57.83
N GLN A 586 53.62 35.91 58.74
CA GLN A 586 53.06 35.52 60.04
C GLN A 586 52.69 36.70 60.93
N LEU A 587 53.44 37.80 60.90
CA LEU A 587 53.13 39.01 61.66
C LEU A 587 51.83 39.63 61.14
N TYR A 588 51.67 39.71 59.82
CA TYR A 588 50.45 40.21 59.21
C TYR A 588 49.23 39.33 59.54
N GLU A 589 49.38 38.00 59.42
CA GLU A 589 48.32 37.05 59.78
C GLU A 589 47.97 37.10 61.27
N SER A 590 48.97 37.14 62.15
CA SER A 590 48.76 37.18 63.59
C SER A 590 48.11 38.48 64.05
N ILE A 591 48.39 39.61 63.39
CA ILE A 591 47.73 40.90 63.66
C ILE A 591 46.27 40.88 63.19
N ASN A 592 45.99 40.35 62.00
CA ASN A 592 44.60 40.20 61.53
C ASN A 592 43.80 39.27 62.45
N TRP A 593 44.38 38.13 62.84
CA TRP A 593 43.74 37.23 63.77
C TRP A 593 43.50 37.87 65.15
N ALA A 594 44.48 38.63 65.66
CA ALA A 594 44.34 39.37 66.91
C ALA A 594 43.26 40.47 66.82
N LYS A 595 43.16 41.17 65.68
CA LYS A 595 42.10 42.15 65.38
C LYS A 595 40.72 41.52 65.41
N ASP A 596 40.55 40.39 64.71
CA ASP A 596 39.24 39.72 64.58
C ASP A 596 38.77 39.10 65.91
N ASN A 597 39.69 38.75 66.80
CA ASN A 597 39.38 38.11 68.08
C ASN A 597 39.55 39.05 69.30
N ASN A 598 39.80 40.34 69.08
CA ASN A 598 40.05 41.34 70.13
C ASN A 598 41.18 40.95 71.13
N PHE A 599 42.24 40.33 70.62
CA PHE A 599 43.44 40.00 71.40
C PHE A 599 44.56 41.02 71.22
N SER A 600 45.45 41.08 72.20
CA SER A 600 46.72 41.78 72.06
C SER A 600 47.81 40.83 71.58
N LEU A 601 48.77 41.38 70.81
CA LEU A 601 49.93 40.66 70.30
C LEU A 601 51.19 41.38 70.75
N GLY A 602 52.17 40.61 71.24
CA GLY A 602 53.48 41.15 71.61
C GLY A 602 54.50 40.88 70.52
N LEU A 603 55.18 41.91 70.04
CA LEU A 603 56.29 41.78 69.10
C LEU A 603 57.60 42.17 69.79
N LEU A 604 58.51 41.21 69.90
CA LEU A 604 59.84 41.39 70.46
C LEU A 604 60.85 41.44 69.32
N PHE A 605 61.72 42.45 69.34
CA PHE A 605 62.92 42.55 68.53
C PHE A 605 64.13 42.29 69.42
N ILE A 606 64.97 41.34 69.06
CA ILE A 606 66.03 40.78 69.91
C ILE A 606 67.33 40.84 69.14
N ASP A 607 68.38 41.35 69.77
CA ASP A 607 69.72 41.40 69.19
C ASP A 607 70.75 40.89 70.20
N LEU A 608 71.73 40.10 69.74
CA LEU A 608 72.76 39.52 70.60
C LEU A 608 73.86 40.55 70.91
N ASP A 609 73.97 40.87 72.18
CA ASP A 609 75.02 41.75 72.68
C ASP A 609 76.41 41.11 72.52
N GLY A 610 77.28 41.78 71.77
CA GLY A 610 78.68 41.35 71.64
C GLY A 610 78.91 40.19 70.67
N PHE A 611 77.92 39.82 69.84
CA PHE A 611 78.07 38.78 68.83
C PHE A 611 79.27 39.02 67.89
N LYS A 612 79.47 40.27 67.45
CA LYS A 612 80.65 40.64 66.65
C LYS A 612 81.98 40.31 67.35
N GLN A 613 82.08 40.51 68.66
CA GLN A 613 83.30 40.16 69.41
C GLN A 613 83.51 38.64 69.47
N VAL A 614 82.43 37.86 69.52
CA VAL A 614 82.52 36.40 69.44
C VAL A 614 83.03 35.97 68.07
N ASN A 615 82.51 36.55 66.98
CA ASN A 615 83.01 36.29 65.62
C ASN A 615 84.49 36.68 65.47
N ASP A 616 84.85 37.88 65.95
CA ASP A 616 86.21 38.40 65.83
C ASP A 616 87.21 37.60 66.68
N SER A 617 86.77 37.01 67.80
CA SER A 617 87.64 36.27 68.74
C SER A 617 87.69 34.75 68.49
N LEU A 618 86.58 34.14 68.09
CA LEU A 618 86.42 32.68 67.98
C LEU A 618 86.13 32.18 66.55
N GLY A 619 85.98 33.10 65.59
CA GLY A 619 85.72 32.80 64.18
C GLY A 619 84.23 32.65 63.84
N HIS A 620 83.90 32.86 62.56
CA HIS A 620 82.53 32.85 62.05
C HIS A 620 81.80 31.51 62.26
N GLU A 621 82.48 30.36 62.12
CA GLU A 621 81.86 29.05 62.37
C GLU A 621 81.36 28.93 63.82
N MET A 622 82.09 29.52 64.78
CA MET A 622 81.70 29.50 66.18
C MET A 622 80.53 30.46 66.46
N GLY A 623 80.50 31.61 65.77
CA GLY A 623 79.34 32.50 65.77
C GLY A 623 78.10 31.85 65.16
N ASP A 624 78.24 31.09 64.08
CA ASP A 624 77.13 30.37 63.46
C ASP A 624 76.55 29.31 64.41
N ARG A 625 77.41 28.54 65.07
CA ARG A 625 76.98 27.60 66.13
C ARG A 625 76.33 28.32 67.31
N LEU A 626 76.86 29.46 67.72
CA LEU A 626 76.24 30.30 68.75
C LEU A 626 74.83 30.69 68.33
N LEU A 627 74.61 31.14 67.10
CA LEU A 627 73.29 31.50 66.58
C LEU A 627 72.32 30.32 66.55
N VAL A 628 72.77 29.11 66.18
CA VAL A 628 71.95 27.88 66.23
C VAL A 628 71.53 27.56 67.67
N VAL A 629 72.45 27.66 68.63
CA VAL A 629 72.13 27.41 70.04
C VAL A 629 71.17 28.48 70.58
N ILE A 630 71.36 29.74 70.19
CA ILE A 630 70.48 30.84 70.59
C ILE A 630 69.08 30.69 69.97
N ALA A 631 68.99 30.30 68.70
CA ALA A 631 67.73 29.96 68.04
C ALA A 631 66.98 28.85 68.79
N GLN A 632 67.68 27.80 69.23
CA GLN A 632 67.09 26.73 70.03
C GLN A 632 66.64 27.21 71.42
N ARG A 633 67.46 28.02 72.10
CA ARG A 633 67.11 28.59 73.42
C ARG A 633 65.91 29.52 73.34
N LEU A 634 65.83 30.35 72.30
CA LEU A 634 64.68 31.20 72.01
C LEU A 634 63.44 30.34 71.76
N SER A 635 63.50 29.36 70.86
CA SER A 635 62.39 28.46 70.56
C SER A 635 61.87 27.72 71.81
N ASN A 636 62.77 27.19 72.63
CA ASN A 636 62.41 26.48 73.87
C ASN A 636 61.87 27.43 74.97
N SER A 637 62.09 28.73 74.84
CA SER A 637 61.56 29.72 75.78
C SER A 637 60.10 30.07 75.49
N LEU A 638 59.59 29.69 74.32
CA LEU A 638 58.30 30.10 73.76
C LEU A 638 57.29 28.95 73.70
N ARG A 639 56.01 29.28 73.48
CA ARG A 639 54.94 28.29 73.28
C ARG A 639 54.85 27.89 71.82
N ALA A 640 54.21 26.75 71.53
CA ALA A 640 54.00 26.30 70.16
C ALA A 640 53.19 27.29 69.28
N SER A 641 52.38 28.17 69.89
CA SER A 641 51.64 29.23 69.21
C SER A 641 52.49 30.48 68.91
N ASP A 642 53.62 30.65 69.59
CA ASP A 642 54.47 31.81 69.40
C ASP A 642 55.44 31.55 68.23
N THR A 643 55.73 32.58 67.45
CA THR A 643 56.64 32.46 66.30
C THR A 643 57.97 33.12 66.63
N VAL A 644 59.07 32.39 66.51
CA VAL A 644 60.42 32.97 66.51
C VAL A 644 60.97 32.94 65.10
N ALA A 645 61.61 34.02 64.69
CA ALA A 645 62.24 34.15 63.39
C ALA A 645 63.63 34.78 63.51
N ARG A 646 64.47 34.51 62.53
CA ARG A 646 65.77 35.18 62.37
C ARG A 646 65.70 36.07 61.14
N LEU A 647 65.88 37.38 61.33
CA LEU A 647 65.80 38.34 60.22
C LEU A 647 67.12 38.44 59.43
N GLY A 648 68.23 38.14 60.09
CA GLY A 648 69.58 38.12 59.53
C GLY A 648 70.62 38.44 60.60
N GLY A 649 71.88 38.04 60.40
CA GLY A 649 72.95 38.33 61.35
C GLY A 649 72.65 37.78 62.76
N ASP A 650 72.69 38.65 63.75
CA ASP A 650 72.37 38.43 65.17
C ASP A 650 70.97 38.92 65.58
N GLU A 651 70.11 39.26 64.62
CA GLU A 651 68.77 39.77 64.88
C GLU A 651 67.71 38.67 64.83
N PHE A 652 66.96 38.56 65.92
CA PHE A 652 65.84 37.65 66.09
C PHE A 652 64.56 38.44 66.40
N THR A 653 63.44 37.91 65.95
CA THR A 653 62.12 38.45 66.31
C THR A 653 61.24 37.37 66.89
N VAL A 654 60.36 37.77 67.80
CA VAL A 654 59.37 36.88 68.40
C VAL A 654 58.00 37.53 68.34
N ILE A 655 57.02 36.77 67.86
CA ILE A 655 55.60 37.09 67.86
C ILE A 655 54.94 36.28 68.98
N LEU A 656 54.47 36.96 70.01
CA LEU A 656 53.68 36.38 71.09
C LEU A 656 52.20 36.55 70.77
N GLN A 657 51.53 35.43 70.48
CA GLN A 657 50.12 35.45 70.12
C GLN A 657 49.23 35.49 71.37
N ALA A 658 48.12 36.23 71.30
CA ALA A 658 47.09 36.31 72.35
C ALA A 658 47.64 36.60 73.76
N ILE A 659 48.43 37.66 73.92
CA ILE A 659 48.86 38.09 75.25
C ILE A 659 47.70 38.82 75.97
N PRO A 660 47.41 38.50 77.25
CA PRO A 660 46.32 39.14 77.98
C PRO A 660 46.66 40.54 78.49
N ASN A 661 47.95 40.86 78.65
CA ASN A 661 48.44 42.18 79.05
C ASN A 661 49.96 42.32 78.76
N VAL A 662 50.46 43.56 78.80
CA VAL A 662 51.87 43.91 78.54
C VAL A 662 52.84 43.20 79.50
N GLN A 663 52.42 42.91 80.73
CA GLN A 663 53.26 42.24 81.73
C GLN A 663 53.59 40.79 81.32
N VAL A 664 52.76 40.13 80.50
CA VAL A 664 53.09 38.81 79.94
C VAL A 664 54.25 38.91 78.95
N ALA A 665 54.26 39.91 78.07
CA ALA A 665 55.38 40.13 77.14
C ALA A 665 56.68 40.44 77.90
N ALA A 666 56.60 41.26 78.96
CA ALA A 666 57.73 41.54 79.85
C ALA A 666 58.27 40.26 80.53
N LYS A 667 57.41 39.41 81.09
CA LYS A 667 57.81 38.13 81.69
C LYS A 667 58.48 37.18 80.69
N VAL A 668 58.00 37.14 79.44
CA VAL A 668 58.64 36.34 78.39
C VAL A 668 60.01 36.92 78.03
N ALA A 669 60.15 38.23 77.95
CA ALA A 669 61.45 38.88 77.73
C ALA A 669 62.43 38.62 78.88
N GLU A 670 61.99 38.67 80.15
CA GLU A 670 62.80 38.30 81.32
C GLU A 670 63.26 36.84 81.26
N LYS A 671 62.35 35.93 80.89
CA LYS A 671 62.67 34.51 80.69
C LYS A 671 63.72 34.32 79.59
N ILE A 672 63.57 35.03 78.47
CA ILE A 672 64.54 35.00 77.37
C ILE A 672 65.91 35.50 77.83
N LEU A 673 65.96 36.65 78.52
CA LEU A 673 67.21 37.21 79.05
C LEU A 673 67.92 36.25 80.00
N ALA A 674 67.19 35.63 80.93
CA ALA A 674 67.73 34.66 81.87
C ALA A 674 68.31 33.43 81.14
N ASN A 675 67.54 32.83 80.23
CA ASN A 675 67.94 31.63 79.49
C ASN A 675 69.12 31.87 78.54
N ILE A 676 69.21 33.06 77.93
CA ILE A 676 70.31 33.38 77.03
C ILE A 676 71.61 33.66 77.80
N THR A 677 71.53 34.27 78.98
CA THR A 677 72.69 34.61 79.82
C THR A 677 73.37 33.38 80.45
N GLU A 678 72.72 32.21 80.42
CA GLU A 678 73.35 30.96 80.85
C GLU A 678 74.59 30.64 80.00
N PRO A 679 75.70 30.15 80.58
CA PRO A 679 76.91 29.82 79.82
C PRO A 679 76.62 28.88 78.65
N ILE A 680 77.19 29.18 77.47
CA ILE A 680 77.06 28.36 76.27
C ILE A 680 78.39 27.66 76.01
N VAL A 681 78.36 26.32 75.96
CA VAL A 681 79.53 25.51 75.61
C VAL A 681 79.56 25.34 74.10
N LEU A 682 80.57 25.93 73.46
CA LEU A 682 80.83 25.80 72.04
C LEU A 682 82.19 25.12 71.85
N ASN A 683 82.20 23.86 71.40
CA ASN A 683 83.40 23.04 71.18
C ASN A 683 84.42 23.07 72.34
N GLY A 684 83.95 23.03 73.58
CA GLY A 684 84.81 23.02 74.79
C GLY A 684 85.17 24.39 75.36
N CYS A 685 84.84 25.49 74.67
CA CYS A 685 84.95 26.85 75.19
C CYS A 685 83.63 27.32 75.78
N THR A 686 83.66 27.96 76.95
CA THR A 686 82.47 28.54 77.59
C THR A 686 82.38 30.02 77.26
N THR A 687 81.36 30.41 76.49
CA THR A 687 81.08 31.83 76.19
C THR A 687 79.82 32.29 76.90
N LYS A 688 79.78 33.58 77.25
CA LYS A 688 78.62 34.22 77.86
C LYS A 688 78.23 35.41 77.01
N VAL A 689 77.00 35.38 76.51
CA VAL A 689 76.38 36.46 75.73
C VAL A 689 75.10 36.89 76.43
N SER A 690 74.65 38.10 76.12
CA SER A 690 73.33 38.59 76.53
C SER A 690 72.56 39.05 75.30
N VAL A 691 71.31 39.45 75.48
CA VAL A 691 70.53 40.10 74.42
C VAL A 691 69.97 41.43 74.89
N SER A 692 69.79 42.32 73.93
CA SER A 692 68.97 43.51 74.10
C SER A 692 67.63 43.27 73.43
N ILE A 693 66.52 43.52 74.15
CA ILE A 693 65.16 43.23 73.68
C ILE A 693 64.34 44.52 73.63
N GLY A 694 63.65 44.76 72.53
CA GLY A 694 62.65 45.81 72.40
C GLY A 694 61.27 45.22 72.19
N ILE A 695 60.27 45.70 72.91
CA ILE A 695 58.92 45.15 72.89
C ILE A 695 57.92 46.19 72.39
N SER A 696 57.14 45.84 71.38
CA SER A 696 55.96 46.60 70.95
C SER A 696 54.70 45.75 71.13
N ILE A 697 53.57 46.40 71.37
CA ILE A 697 52.30 45.73 71.68
C ILE A 697 51.25 46.19 70.68
N TYR A 698 50.61 45.27 69.97
CA TYR A 698 49.39 45.56 69.20
C TYR A 698 48.17 45.43 70.13
N PRO A 699 47.19 46.35 70.10
CA PRO A 699 47.16 47.59 69.32
C PRO A 699 47.79 48.82 70.04
N GLU A 700 48.24 48.70 71.30
CA GLU A 700 48.66 49.83 72.15
C GLU A 700 49.77 50.73 71.55
N THR A 701 50.74 50.12 70.87
CA THR A 701 51.93 50.79 70.34
C THR A 701 51.71 51.27 68.91
N SER A 702 51.03 50.49 68.07
CA SER A 702 50.68 50.80 66.67
C SER A 702 49.68 49.76 66.13
N LEU A 703 48.86 50.16 65.15
CA LEU A 703 47.98 49.27 64.38
C LEU A 703 48.65 48.67 63.13
N ASP A 704 49.71 49.31 62.65
CA ASP A 704 50.44 48.92 61.44
C ASP A 704 51.62 47.98 61.78
N PRO A 705 51.73 46.80 61.12
CA PRO A 705 52.79 45.81 61.36
C PRO A 705 54.21 46.36 61.19
N ASP A 706 54.47 47.13 60.13
CA ASP A 706 55.80 47.69 59.85
C ASP A 706 56.19 48.73 60.91
N THR A 707 55.22 49.51 61.37
CA THR A 707 55.41 50.50 62.43
C THR A 707 55.60 49.84 63.80
N LEU A 708 54.94 48.71 64.09
CA LEU A 708 55.21 47.90 65.29
C LEU A 708 56.66 47.40 65.29
N LEU A 709 57.11 46.83 64.17
CA LEU A 709 58.48 46.33 64.03
C LEU A 709 59.51 47.44 64.24
N LYS A 710 59.34 48.60 63.59
CA LYS A 710 60.21 49.78 63.77
C LYS A 710 60.24 50.27 65.21
N LYS A 711 59.10 50.26 65.90
CA LYS A 711 59.02 50.67 67.31
C LYS A 711 59.68 49.65 68.25
N ALA A 712 59.54 48.36 67.98
CA ALA A 712 60.26 47.31 68.71
C ALA A 712 61.78 47.42 68.50
N ASP A 713 62.24 47.64 67.27
CA ASP A 713 63.65 47.87 66.95
C ASP A 713 64.21 49.12 67.67
N ALA A 714 63.50 50.25 67.61
CA ALA A 714 63.89 51.46 68.34
C ALA A 714 63.97 51.23 69.86
N ALA A 715 63.03 50.47 70.44
CA ALA A 715 63.08 50.10 71.85
C ALA A 715 64.27 49.18 72.17
N MET A 716 64.60 48.23 71.30
CA MET A 716 65.77 47.36 71.43
C MET A 716 67.06 48.19 71.42
N TYR A 717 67.15 49.17 70.53
CA TYR A 717 68.29 50.08 70.46
C TYR A 717 68.44 50.91 71.76
N ARG A 718 67.32 51.34 72.37
CA ARG A 718 67.36 51.97 73.71
C ARG A 718 67.87 51.01 74.78
N ALA A 719 67.46 49.74 74.76
CA ALA A 719 67.97 48.72 75.68
C ALA A 719 69.49 48.55 75.56
N LYS A 720 70.05 48.62 74.34
CA LYS A 720 71.51 48.59 74.11
C LYS A 720 72.24 49.76 74.75
N HIS A 721 71.71 50.98 74.66
CA HIS A 721 72.35 52.18 75.21
C HIS A 721 72.23 52.29 76.74
N LEU A 722 71.18 51.72 77.32
CA LEU A 722 70.93 51.73 78.77
C LEU A 722 71.71 50.64 79.54
N GLY A 723 72.70 50.01 78.91
CA GLY A 723 73.62 49.06 79.57
C GLY A 723 73.53 47.61 79.10
N LYS A 724 72.75 47.30 78.05
CA LYS A 724 72.59 45.95 77.47
C LYS A 724 71.97 44.94 78.46
N ASN A 725 71.77 43.69 78.03
CA ASN A 725 71.17 42.60 78.84
C ASN A 725 69.85 43.00 79.53
N ARG A 726 68.95 43.65 78.79
CA ARG A 726 67.67 44.15 79.31
C ARG A 726 66.62 44.23 78.22
N PHE A 727 65.38 44.43 78.64
CA PHE A 727 64.29 44.75 77.72
C PHE A 727 63.80 46.19 77.93
N GLU A 728 63.32 46.82 76.86
CA GLU A 728 62.64 48.11 76.90
C GLU A 728 61.30 48.01 76.17
N LEU A 729 60.27 48.67 76.73
CA LEU A 729 58.98 48.81 76.06
C LEU A 729 59.03 49.99 75.08
N ALA A 730 58.38 49.85 73.94
CA ALA A 730 58.18 50.95 72.99
C ALA A 730 57.16 51.97 73.53
N ASP A 731 57.36 53.25 73.18
CA ASP A 731 56.47 54.32 73.65
C ASP A 731 55.06 54.17 73.04
N ARG A 732 54.03 54.38 73.87
CA ARG A 732 52.62 54.39 73.44
C ARG A 732 52.42 55.51 72.42
N GLY A 733 51.74 55.20 71.31
CA GLY A 733 51.38 56.23 70.32
C GLY A 733 50.29 57.14 70.89
N ASN A 734 50.43 58.46 70.76
CA ASN A 734 49.32 59.38 70.97
C ASN A 734 48.21 59.03 69.96
N THR A 735 47.05 58.62 70.46
CA THR A 735 45.80 58.58 69.68
C THR A 735 45.29 60.02 69.52
N GLU A 736 45.43 60.60 68.32
CA GLU A 736 44.54 61.67 67.88
C GLU A 736 43.37 61.03 67.12
N SER A 737 42.18 61.52 67.47
CA SER A 737 40.82 61.13 67.06
C SER A 737 40.56 61.15 65.56
#